data_AF-A0A7M4A2E0-F1
#
_entry.id   AF-A0A7M4A2E0-F1
#
_cell.length_a   1.000
_cell.length_b   1.000
_cell.length_c   1.000
_cell.angle_alpha   90.00
_cell.angle_beta   90.00
_cell.angle_gamma   90.00
#
_symmetry.space_group_name_H-M   'P 1'
#
loop_
_entity.id
_entity.type
_entity.pdbx_description
1 polymer ?
#
loop_
_entity_poly.entity_id
_entity_poly.type
_entity_poly.pdbx_seq_one_letter_code
_entity_poly.pdbx_strand_id
1 'polypeptide(L)'
;MVRASKTVGPILVVALMLVLDLSAGASAIVSVEDDSIHDTNYESEVITSKTELEIPELKCQGETCPEKYLGIGFPPWDASPAVEEPYWWINFATDKDANGMEDSLQYMIDGQKESHSATAILGNDGRMTTAIIVGYSWHPGETDLLKLKEVLIQHGWEEEGSWFFPVEYIDSVVIDHVPVSSLIEIWQQDGVIMIEEQDKIVSYLSIATRGSKVRDSDVYDETLRDFGYDGSGVVIAVLDSGVDNEHFSLDDFSDDNNDNEKQPDDLSDPKWVAGCDATSWNSQECNDGEFDPDDGNGHGTHVAGIALGTGDERRINQGYAPGSYLVDVKVMTDSGGSAGGDEGPIIKGLQWVLQNVDTNWGNNESSEGIDIMTMSFGSGSSPVGDNDQGDDGNNSAARLVNDCAEAGIVPIAAIGNDGTNRVTSVGAADSAITVGAIDDQNTIQRNDDDIADYSNSGPRVDDNDGNKWDELKPDVVAPGSGMTSAQHAASTSTIPGQDSTSLADDGYVSMDGTSMSTPAVAGLAAIILQIDDKLEPQEVKDLFRNNSEVRGSPSMPSVSDIWNKDYGFGVIDGNLILQALLGDDSGGGDPPGNDTGGGDPPVGEGTGDWVVIEKPSGLWLIEGQSYGIRGHISEAGEENGTTEEVQVRVTYKYRPLDGGPLSTGVLVDWHQAFGTINWTTNFDLPNFEDEEDVDAETLQIEVKSKNEFEQWSNNTKNTHNIGRLSLEVSSPSSQDIVSGNIEINGIMETVNGAQLQWRLGTDDWKNATYYSSVGNRQIEWAIPWDTQDNDDGDQRFSVRFVSGVGVKSEEIRTTIEIDNIPPAPNLMFRTGLSIQEYGISVTETYVNTFLEAKVQIRNIGDLSAEDLSIYLLEDGYRKDEIIIQT
;
A
#
# COMPACT_ATOMS: atom_id res chain seq x y z
N MET A 1 70.16 19.16 45.72
CA MET A 1 68.99 19.12 44.82
C MET A 1 69.24 18.06 43.76
N VAL A 2 68.65 16.87 43.92
CA VAL A 2 68.38 15.91 42.85
C VAL A 2 67.05 15.22 43.22
N ARG A 3 66.19 15.08 42.21
CA ARG A 3 64.86 14.45 42.16
C ARG A 3 64.83 12.99 42.63
N ALA A 4 63.68 12.53 43.15
CA ALA A 4 62.95 11.33 42.68
C ALA A 4 61.65 11.03 43.47
N SER A 5 60.56 10.67 42.74
CA SER A 5 59.49 9.68 43.05
C SER A 5 58.47 10.00 44.19
N LYS A 6 57.14 9.71 44.16
CA LYS A 6 56.28 8.70 43.47
C LYS A 6 54.80 9.18 43.33
N THR A 7 54.12 8.55 42.35
CA THR A 7 52.69 8.20 42.10
C THR A 7 51.69 8.24 43.28
N VAL A 8 50.37 8.50 43.12
CA VAL A 8 49.28 7.68 42.51
C VAL A 8 47.98 8.53 42.26
N GLY A 9 47.23 8.23 41.18
CA GLY A 9 45.81 8.57 40.94
C GLY A 9 45.55 9.11 39.53
N PRO A 10 44.98 8.33 38.58
CA PRO A 10 43.59 7.87 38.63
C PRO A 10 43.40 6.39 38.22
N ILE A 11 42.89 5.56 39.13
CA ILE A 11 42.44 4.17 38.86
C ILE A 11 40.95 3.98 39.23
N LEU A 12 40.23 5.04 39.63
CA LEU A 12 38.85 4.90 40.11
C LEU A 12 37.76 5.19 39.07
N VAL A 13 38.11 5.66 37.88
CA VAL A 13 37.12 5.97 36.81
C VAL A 13 37.05 4.87 35.74
N VAL A 14 38.11 4.06 35.57
CA VAL A 14 38.12 2.95 34.60
C VAL A 14 37.55 1.64 35.20
N ALA A 15 37.36 1.58 36.52
CA ALA A 15 36.81 0.40 37.19
C ALA A 15 35.28 0.38 37.33
N LEU A 16 34.58 1.46 36.95
CA LEU A 16 33.10 1.52 36.92
C LEU A 16 32.51 1.34 35.51
N MET A 17 33.35 1.31 34.47
CA MET A 17 32.96 1.05 33.07
C MET A 17 33.35 -0.36 32.57
N LEU A 18 33.73 -1.28 33.47
CA LEU A 18 34.15 -2.65 33.12
C LEU A 18 33.42 -3.75 33.93
N VAL A 19 32.15 -3.49 34.30
CA VAL A 19 31.27 -4.51 34.94
C VAL A 19 29.89 -4.63 34.25
N LEU A 20 29.70 -4.03 33.07
CA LEU A 20 28.49 -4.24 32.27
C LEU A 20 28.88 -4.54 30.83
N ASP A 21 29.42 -5.75 30.63
CA ASP A 21 29.19 -6.46 29.36
C ASP A 21 29.54 -7.95 29.51
N LEU A 22 28.51 -8.80 29.58
CA LEU A 22 28.49 -10.23 29.26
C LEU A 22 27.14 -10.85 29.67
N SER A 23 26.12 -10.61 28.87
CA SER A 23 25.06 -11.60 28.63
C SER A 23 24.56 -11.46 27.19
N ALA A 24 25.33 -12.04 26.28
CA ALA A 24 24.87 -12.40 24.96
C ALA A 24 23.79 -13.49 25.06
N GLY A 25 22.73 -13.34 24.26
CA GLY A 25 21.98 -14.44 23.66
C GLY A 25 21.12 -15.30 24.61
N ALA A 26 19.84 -14.92 24.74
CA ALA A 26 18.76 -15.89 24.93
C ALA A 26 17.45 -15.27 24.40
N SER A 27 17.24 -15.35 23.08
CA SER A 27 15.89 -15.36 22.53
C SER A 27 15.17 -16.55 23.15
N ALA A 28 14.13 -16.28 23.95
CA ALA A 28 13.19 -17.31 24.35
C ALA A 28 12.33 -17.65 23.13
N ILE A 29 12.81 -18.60 22.34
CA ILE A 29 11.99 -19.34 21.39
C ILE A 29 11.00 -20.15 22.24
N VAL A 30 9.75 -19.70 22.30
CA VAL A 30 8.64 -20.56 22.69
C VAL A 30 8.26 -21.32 21.43
N SER A 31 8.61 -22.61 21.40
CA SER A 31 8.19 -23.54 20.36
C SER A 31 6.67 -23.71 20.42
N VAL A 32 5.96 -23.20 19.41
CA VAL A 32 4.61 -23.66 19.08
C VAL A 32 4.80 -24.86 18.15
N GLU A 33 4.73 -26.07 18.72
CA GLU A 33 4.49 -27.27 17.93
C GLU A 33 2.98 -27.36 17.66
N ASP A 34 2.67 -27.35 16.37
CA ASP A 34 1.42 -27.79 15.76
C ASP A 34 1.15 -29.24 16.18
N ASP A 35 0.00 -29.50 16.82
CA ASP A 35 -0.49 -30.86 16.97
C ASP A 35 -1.98 -30.97 16.68
N SER A 36 -2.22 -31.79 15.68
CA SER A 36 -3.46 -32.09 15.01
C SER A 36 -4.55 -32.74 15.88
N ILE A 37 -5.77 -32.52 15.42
CA ILE A 37 -7.06 -33.12 15.79
C ILE A 37 -6.96 -34.55 16.38
N HIS A 38 -7.41 -34.72 17.62
CA HIS A 38 -8.04 -35.97 18.06
C HIS A 38 -9.24 -35.75 18.98
N ASP A 39 -10.40 -35.89 18.36
CA ASP A 39 -11.73 -36.07 18.90
C ASP A 39 -11.80 -37.24 19.90
N THR A 40 -12.02 -36.97 21.19
CA THR A 40 -12.61 -37.95 22.13
C THR A 40 -13.52 -37.28 23.16
N ASN A 41 -14.81 -37.60 23.03
CA ASN A 41 -15.90 -37.36 23.96
C ASN A 41 -15.51 -37.40 25.45
N TYR A 42 -15.60 -36.24 26.11
CA TYR A 42 -16.04 -36.16 27.49
C TYR A 42 -17.24 -35.22 27.55
N GLU A 43 -18.42 -35.81 27.79
CA GLU A 43 -19.60 -35.08 28.25
C GLU A 43 -19.24 -34.34 29.54
N SER A 44 -19.06 -33.03 29.45
CA SER A 44 -19.15 -32.13 30.61
C SER A 44 -20.11 -31.01 30.25
N GLU A 45 -21.11 -30.84 31.11
CA GLU A 45 -22.27 -29.98 30.99
C GLU A 45 -21.97 -28.63 30.33
N VAL A 46 -22.77 -28.33 29.30
CA VAL A 46 -22.91 -27.01 28.70
C VAL A 46 -23.32 -26.02 29.79
N ILE A 47 -22.33 -25.34 30.38
CA ILE A 47 -22.53 -24.04 31.03
C ILE A 47 -22.31 -23.01 29.93
N THR A 48 -23.32 -22.83 29.09
CA THR A 48 -23.46 -21.60 28.30
C THR A 48 -23.88 -20.50 29.24
N SER A 49 -22.90 -19.88 29.89
CA SER A 49 -22.96 -18.46 30.21
C SER A 49 -21.73 -17.84 29.56
N LYS A 50 -21.87 -17.46 28.28
CA LYS A 50 -21.15 -16.28 27.79
C LYS A 50 -21.68 -15.13 28.64
N THR A 51 -21.02 -14.83 29.76
CA THR A 51 -21.13 -13.51 30.36
C THR A 51 -20.46 -12.58 29.35
N GLU A 52 -21.27 -11.84 28.60
CA GLU A 52 -20.86 -10.49 28.19
C GLU A 52 -20.23 -9.85 29.42
N LEU A 53 -18.99 -9.39 29.32
CA LEU A 53 -18.35 -8.66 30.40
C LEU A 53 -19.21 -7.43 30.66
N GLU A 54 -19.99 -7.46 31.74
CA GLU A 54 -20.82 -6.36 32.18
C GLU A 54 -19.89 -5.19 32.50
N ILE A 55 -20.05 -4.07 31.79
CA ILE A 55 -19.20 -2.88 31.92
C ILE A 55 -19.26 -2.39 33.38
N PRO A 56 -18.12 -2.17 34.06
CA PRO A 56 -18.12 -1.78 35.47
C PRO A 56 -18.74 -0.39 35.68
N GLU A 57 -19.76 -0.31 36.53
CA GLU A 57 -20.36 0.98 36.90
C GLU A 57 -19.37 1.92 37.61
N LEU A 58 -19.32 3.19 37.22
CA LEU A 58 -18.55 4.23 37.90
C LEU A 58 -18.97 4.38 39.39
N LYS A 59 -17.97 4.38 40.29
CA LYS A 59 -18.18 4.52 41.74
C LYS A 59 -17.69 5.87 42.26
N CYS A 60 -18.62 6.67 42.75
CA CYS A 60 -18.40 7.97 43.37
C CYS A 60 -18.46 7.82 44.89
N GLN A 61 -17.32 7.91 45.57
CA GLN A 61 -17.21 7.74 47.02
C GLN A 61 -17.76 6.39 47.54
N GLY A 62 -17.71 5.34 46.71
CA GLY A 62 -18.14 3.99 47.06
C GLY A 62 -19.61 3.66 46.77
N GLU A 63 -20.37 4.60 46.19
CA GLU A 63 -21.72 4.37 45.65
C GLU A 63 -21.72 4.57 44.13
N THR A 64 -22.72 4.04 43.40
CA THR A 64 -22.85 4.28 41.96
C THR A 64 -23.00 5.78 41.69
N CYS A 65 -22.21 6.30 40.76
CA CYS A 65 -22.26 7.71 40.38
C CYS A 65 -23.66 8.10 39.85
N PRO A 66 -24.13 9.33 40.12
CA PRO A 66 -25.34 9.82 39.47
C PRO A 66 -25.12 9.97 37.96
N GLU A 67 -26.19 9.82 37.16
CA GLU A 67 -26.16 10.12 35.72
C GLU A 67 -25.60 11.53 35.49
N LYS A 68 -24.60 11.62 34.62
CA LYS A 68 -23.96 12.87 34.25
C LYS A 68 -24.74 13.52 33.11
N TYR A 69 -24.83 14.85 33.15
CA TYR A 69 -25.43 15.61 32.05
C TYR A 69 -24.40 15.79 30.94
N LEU A 70 -24.58 15.09 29.82
CA LEU A 70 -23.73 15.16 28.62
C LEU A 70 -24.29 16.09 27.53
N GLY A 71 -25.10 17.09 27.93
CA GLY A 71 -25.55 18.12 27.00
C GLY A 71 -24.64 19.34 27.03
N ILE A 72 -24.84 20.26 26.08
CA ILE A 72 -24.14 21.55 26.06
C ILE A 72 -24.39 22.28 27.39
N GLY A 73 -23.32 22.54 28.15
CA GLY A 73 -23.39 23.18 29.46
C GLY A 73 -23.28 24.71 29.40
N PHE A 74 -22.94 25.32 30.52
CA PHE A 74 -22.72 26.77 30.61
C PHE A 74 -21.21 27.05 30.72
N PRO A 75 -20.56 27.54 29.64
CA PRO A 75 -19.13 27.80 29.65
C PRO A 75 -18.75 28.89 30.65
N PRO A 76 -17.54 28.86 31.22
CA PRO A 76 -17.00 29.98 31.97
C PRO A 76 -16.80 31.21 31.07
N TRP A 77 -16.51 32.36 31.68
CA TRP A 77 -16.50 33.66 30.98
C TRP A 77 -15.35 33.81 29.96
N ASP A 78 -14.31 32.99 30.11
CA ASP A 78 -13.07 32.95 29.34
C ASP A 78 -13.02 31.77 28.36
N ALA A 79 -14.02 30.87 28.39
CA ALA A 79 -14.17 29.84 27.37
C ALA A 79 -14.73 30.44 26.08
N SER A 80 -14.24 29.91 24.96
CA SER A 80 -14.72 30.24 23.62
C SER A 80 -15.89 29.32 23.24
N PRO A 81 -16.67 29.67 22.20
CA PRO A 81 -17.60 28.71 21.60
C PRO A 81 -16.88 27.41 21.22
N ALA A 82 -17.59 26.28 21.27
CA ALA A 82 -17.12 25.02 20.72
C ALA A 82 -16.61 25.21 19.29
N VAL A 83 -15.46 24.62 18.97
CA VAL A 83 -14.93 24.58 17.60
C VAL A 83 -15.48 23.40 16.82
N GLU A 84 -16.02 22.40 17.52
CA GLU A 84 -16.58 21.19 16.91
C GLU A 84 -18.11 21.21 16.84
N GLU A 85 -18.66 20.37 15.96
CA GLU A 85 -20.10 20.14 15.91
C GLU A 85 -20.60 19.55 17.24
N PRO A 86 -21.71 20.06 17.79
CA PRO A 86 -22.18 19.62 19.09
C PRO A 86 -22.65 18.16 19.03
N TYR A 87 -22.47 17.44 20.14
CA TYR A 87 -22.93 16.07 20.36
C TYR A 87 -22.14 14.96 19.64
N TRP A 88 -20.95 15.24 19.10
CA TRP A 88 -20.06 14.21 18.55
C TRP A 88 -19.82 13.03 19.53
N TRP A 89 -19.82 13.29 20.84
CA TRP A 89 -19.57 12.32 21.90
C TRP A 89 -20.73 11.36 22.21
N ILE A 90 -21.93 11.54 21.63
CA ILE A 90 -23.12 10.77 22.03
C ILE A 90 -23.07 9.32 21.53
N ASN A 91 -22.39 9.05 20.42
CA ASN A 91 -22.31 7.73 19.79
C ASN A 91 -20.90 7.14 19.81
N PHE A 92 -20.03 7.63 20.69
CA PHE A 92 -18.61 7.23 20.73
C PHE A 92 -18.48 5.72 20.99
N ALA A 93 -17.96 4.95 20.03
CA ALA A 93 -18.07 3.49 20.05
C ALA A 93 -17.42 2.80 21.26
N THR A 94 -16.38 3.39 21.85
CA THR A 94 -15.68 2.81 23.01
C THR A 94 -16.32 3.16 24.36
N ASP A 95 -17.36 4.03 24.38
CA ASP A 95 -18.23 4.31 25.53
C ASP A 95 -19.63 3.69 25.28
N LYS A 96 -19.72 2.36 25.45
CA LYS A 96 -20.95 1.62 25.08
C LYS A 96 -22.13 1.89 26.01
N ASP A 97 -21.87 2.36 27.23
CA ASP A 97 -22.92 2.76 28.17
C ASP A 97 -23.26 4.26 28.10
N ALA A 98 -22.57 5.02 27.24
CA ALA A 98 -22.77 6.42 26.91
C ALA A 98 -22.76 7.33 28.14
N ASN A 99 -21.84 7.09 29.07
CA ASN A 99 -21.73 7.84 30.33
C ASN A 99 -20.66 8.94 30.33
N GLY A 100 -19.94 9.10 29.22
CA GLY A 100 -18.88 10.10 29.01
C GLY A 100 -17.53 9.69 29.61
N MET A 101 -17.32 8.38 29.82
CA MET A 101 -16.06 7.75 30.20
C MET A 101 -15.90 6.51 29.33
N GLU A 102 -14.82 6.43 28.56
CA GLU A 102 -14.51 5.23 27.80
C GLU A 102 -14.48 3.97 28.68
N ASP A 103 -15.07 2.87 28.20
CA ASP A 103 -15.20 1.61 28.92
C ASP A 103 -13.86 1.06 29.40
N SER A 104 -12.81 1.25 28.60
CA SER A 104 -11.44 0.87 28.93
C SER A 104 -10.95 1.51 30.24
N LEU A 105 -11.24 2.79 30.44
CA LEU A 105 -10.95 3.51 31.68
C LEU A 105 -11.83 3.02 32.84
N GLN A 106 -13.07 2.59 32.57
CA GLN A 106 -13.95 2.00 33.59
C GLN A 106 -13.38 0.67 34.13
N TYR A 107 -12.91 -0.20 33.24
CA TYR A 107 -12.17 -1.42 33.62
C TYR A 107 -10.89 -1.10 34.37
N MET A 108 -10.21 -0.01 34.01
CA MET A 108 -9.04 0.44 34.74
C MET A 108 -9.43 0.91 36.15
N ILE A 109 -10.44 1.74 36.31
CA ILE A 109 -10.91 2.23 37.62
C ILE A 109 -11.30 1.08 38.55
N ASP A 110 -11.99 0.04 38.04
CA ASP A 110 -12.38 -1.14 38.82
C ASP A 110 -11.20 -2.10 39.13
N GLY A 111 -10.03 -1.88 38.51
CA GLY A 111 -8.83 -2.69 38.71
C GLY A 111 -8.82 -3.99 37.90
N GLN A 112 -9.65 -4.09 36.86
CA GLN A 112 -9.70 -5.21 35.93
C GLN A 112 -8.72 -5.04 34.75
N LYS A 113 -8.30 -3.80 34.48
CA LYS A 113 -7.31 -3.43 33.45
C LYS A 113 -6.16 -2.61 34.08
N GLU A 114 -4.95 -2.80 33.56
CA GLU A 114 -3.81 -1.91 33.80
C GLU A 114 -3.58 -1.01 32.59
N SER A 115 -2.97 0.15 32.80
CA SER A 115 -2.64 1.11 31.75
C SER A 115 -1.79 0.50 30.64
N HIS A 116 -2.15 0.78 29.38
CA HIS A 116 -1.35 0.42 28.20
C HIS A 116 -0.41 1.53 27.72
N SER A 117 -0.50 2.71 28.34
CA SER A 117 0.26 3.89 27.91
C SER A 117 1.76 3.63 27.90
N ALA A 118 2.42 4.06 26.82
CA ALA A 118 3.86 3.96 26.62
C ALA A 118 4.64 4.85 27.60
N THR A 119 4.02 5.94 28.07
CA THR A 119 4.60 6.87 29.04
C THR A 119 4.28 6.51 30.50
N ALA A 120 3.50 5.46 30.76
CA ALA A 120 3.04 5.13 32.11
C ALA A 120 4.17 5.03 33.16
N ILE A 121 4.02 5.80 34.26
CA ILE A 121 4.85 5.72 35.47
C ILE A 121 4.03 5.26 36.67
N LEU A 122 4.68 4.80 37.75
CA LEU A 122 4.00 4.43 38.99
C LEU A 122 3.48 5.68 39.72
N GLY A 123 2.15 5.85 39.78
CA GLY A 123 1.47 6.94 40.46
C GLY A 123 1.44 6.79 41.99
N ASN A 124 1.05 7.88 42.67
CA ASN A 124 0.95 7.92 44.13
C ASN A 124 -0.17 7.04 44.70
N ASP A 125 -1.13 6.65 43.88
CA ASP A 125 -2.16 5.65 44.18
C ASP A 125 -1.64 4.20 44.11
N GLY A 126 -0.36 4.02 43.75
CA GLY A 126 0.29 2.71 43.66
C GLY A 126 -0.05 1.95 42.38
N ARG A 127 -0.63 2.62 41.38
CA ARG A 127 -0.98 2.05 40.08
C ARG A 127 -0.16 2.70 38.97
N MET A 128 -0.04 2.02 37.84
CA MET A 128 0.52 2.69 36.65
C MET A 128 -0.44 3.80 36.23
N THR A 129 0.11 4.99 36.00
CA THR A 129 -0.61 6.13 35.41
C THR A 129 -1.03 5.81 33.98
N THR A 130 -2.01 6.53 33.46
CA THR A 130 -2.49 6.39 32.08
C THR A 130 -2.43 7.72 31.34
N ALA A 131 -2.49 7.67 30.01
CA ALA A 131 -2.59 8.83 29.15
C ALA A 131 -4.03 8.94 28.64
N ILE A 132 -4.61 10.14 28.72
CA ILE A 132 -6.01 10.39 28.40
C ILE A 132 -6.16 11.64 27.53
N ILE A 133 -7.34 11.78 26.96
CA ILE A 133 -7.80 13.02 26.33
C ILE A 133 -9.14 13.39 26.96
N VAL A 134 -9.28 14.66 27.34
CA VAL A 134 -10.46 15.17 28.03
C VAL A 134 -11.23 16.10 27.09
N GLY A 135 -12.38 15.63 26.60
CA GLY A 135 -13.26 16.39 25.71
C GLY A 135 -14.26 17.26 26.46
N TYR A 136 -14.49 18.47 25.97
CA TYR A 136 -15.39 19.47 26.53
C TYR A 136 -16.56 19.79 25.58
N SER A 137 -17.70 20.21 26.15
CA SER A 137 -18.86 20.70 25.38
C SER A 137 -18.71 22.14 24.84
N TRP A 138 -17.53 22.73 25.02
CA TRP A 138 -17.11 24.06 24.58
C TRP A 138 -15.59 24.11 24.51
N HIS A 139 -15.03 25.11 23.83
CA HIS A 139 -13.58 25.25 23.76
C HIS A 139 -13.00 25.72 25.11
N PRO A 140 -12.17 24.90 25.79
CA PRO A 140 -11.81 25.12 27.19
C PRO A 140 -10.99 26.39 27.40
N GLY A 141 -11.43 27.25 28.34
CA GLY A 141 -10.71 28.46 28.73
C GLY A 141 -9.69 28.22 29.84
N GLU A 142 -8.89 29.24 30.20
CA GLU A 142 -7.90 29.15 31.30
C GLU A 142 -8.51 28.63 32.62
N THR A 143 -9.76 28.99 32.91
CA THR A 143 -10.49 28.55 34.09
C THR A 143 -10.71 27.04 34.11
N ASP A 144 -11.01 26.42 32.97
CA ASP A 144 -11.21 24.96 32.88
C ASP A 144 -9.87 24.23 32.98
N LEU A 145 -8.85 24.73 32.25
CA LEU A 145 -7.49 24.17 32.31
C LEU A 145 -6.90 24.19 33.73
N LEU A 146 -7.12 25.28 34.48
CA LEU A 146 -6.67 25.38 35.86
C LEU A 146 -7.36 24.38 36.79
N LYS A 147 -8.68 24.18 36.66
CA LYS A 147 -9.40 23.17 37.46
C LYS A 147 -8.91 21.76 37.15
N LEU A 148 -8.67 21.46 35.88
CA LEU A 148 -8.13 20.19 35.45
C LEU A 148 -6.76 19.92 36.07
N LYS A 149 -5.84 20.91 35.98
CA LYS A 149 -4.53 20.85 36.65
C LYS A 149 -4.63 20.72 38.17
N GLU A 150 -5.56 21.44 38.80
CA GLU A 150 -5.74 21.38 40.25
C GLU A 150 -6.13 19.96 40.72
N VAL A 151 -7.00 19.26 39.97
CA VAL A 151 -7.36 17.86 40.28
C VAL A 151 -6.16 16.94 40.06
N LEU A 152 -5.48 17.04 38.92
CA LEU A 152 -4.30 16.24 38.63
C LEU A 152 -3.23 16.37 39.72
N ILE A 153 -2.85 17.60 40.08
CA ILE A 153 -1.83 17.87 41.11
C ILE A 153 -2.26 17.36 42.48
N GLN A 154 -3.55 17.43 42.83
CA GLN A 154 -4.07 16.88 44.09
C GLN A 154 -3.88 15.36 44.18
N HIS A 155 -3.92 14.67 43.05
CA HIS A 155 -3.67 13.23 42.94
C HIS A 155 -2.21 12.87 42.70
N GLY A 156 -1.31 13.87 42.69
CA GLY A 156 0.13 13.66 42.61
C GLY A 156 0.72 13.66 41.21
N TRP A 157 -0.01 14.19 40.23
CA TRP A 157 0.55 14.51 38.92
C TRP A 157 1.55 15.66 39.02
N GLU A 158 2.63 15.58 38.25
CA GLU A 158 3.68 16.60 38.18
C GLU A 158 3.74 17.15 36.76
N GLU A 159 3.73 18.48 36.59
CA GLU A 159 3.79 19.12 35.27
C GLU A 159 5.16 18.96 34.61
N GLU A 160 6.22 18.87 35.40
CA GLU A 160 7.57 18.66 34.87
C GLU A 160 7.71 17.23 34.35
N GLY A 161 7.87 17.11 33.03
CA GLY A 161 8.00 15.83 32.35
C GLY A 161 6.68 15.13 32.02
N SER A 162 5.56 15.84 32.14
CA SER A 162 4.25 15.38 31.69
C SER A 162 3.68 16.29 30.61
N TRP A 163 2.95 15.70 29.68
CA TRP A 163 2.14 16.36 28.68
C TRP A 163 0.87 16.95 29.31
N PHE A 164 0.63 18.22 29.01
CA PHE A 164 -0.64 18.89 29.22
C PHE A 164 -0.84 19.86 28.07
N PHE A 165 -1.62 19.44 27.09
CA PHE A 165 -1.72 20.12 25.80
C PHE A 165 -3.20 20.36 25.44
N PRO A 166 -3.70 21.59 25.64
CA PRO A 166 -4.98 22.02 25.09
C PRO A 166 -4.86 22.06 23.57
N VAL A 167 -5.77 21.39 22.88
CA VAL A 167 -5.80 21.34 21.42
C VAL A 167 -6.63 22.53 20.91
N GLU A 168 -6.20 23.16 19.82
CA GLU A 168 -6.81 24.37 19.28
C GLU A 168 -8.02 24.07 18.37
N TYR A 169 -7.95 22.97 17.61
CA TYR A 169 -8.93 22.63 16.57
C TYR A 169 -10.01 21.64 17.01
N ILE A 170 -9.82 20.98 18.15
CA ILE A 170 -10.86 20.17 18.82
C ILE A 170 -11.05 20.67 20.25
N ASP A 171 -12.23 20.43 20.83
CA ASP A 171 -12.60 20.90 22.18
C ASP A 171 -12.00 20.00 23.29
N SER A 172 -10.72 19.63 23.15
CA SER A 172 -10.06 18.59 23.96
C SER A 172 -8.74 19.05 24.59
N VAL A 173 -8.34 18.34 25.67
CA VAL A 173 -7.03 18.49 26.31
C VAL A 173 -6.35 17.13 26.41
N VAL A 174 -5.16 17.00 25.83
CA VAL A 174 -4.32 15.80 25.85
C VAL A 174 -3.42 15.82 27.09
N ILE A 175 -3.39 14.71 27.85
CA ILE A 175 -2.68 14.62 29.13
C ILE A 175 -2.04 13.24 29.29
N ASP A 176 -0.77 13.19 29.70
CA ASP A 176 -0.10 11.95 30.08
C ASP A 176 0.12 11.85 31.60
N HIS A 177 0.64 10.69 32.06
CA HIS A 177 0.93 10.40 33.45
C HIS A 177 -0.24 10.62 34.43
N VAL A 178 -1.49 10.52 33.97
CA VAL A 178 -2.69 10.75 34.77
C VAL A 178 -2.85 9.65 35.81
N PRO A 179 -2.89 9.97 37.12
CA PRO A 179 -3.17 8.99 38.17
C PRO A 179 -4.60 8.45 38.02
N VAL A 180 -4.77 7.12 38.03
CA VAL A 180 -6.08 6.47 37.87
C VAL A 180 -7.08 6.95 38.92
N SER A 181 -6.60 7.27 40.13
CA SER A 181 -7.41 7.83 41.22
C SER A 181 -8.07 9.18 40.90
N SER A 182 -7.59 9.93 39.90
CA SER A 182 -8.12 11.25 39.53
C SER A 182 -9.29 11.20 38.53
N LEU A 183 -9.45 10.10 37.78
CA LEU A 183 -10.36 10.01 36.63
C LEU A 183 -11.82 10.36 36.96
N ILE A 184 -12.33 9.91 38.11
CA ILE A 184 -13.70 10.22 38.54
C ILE A 184 -13.87 11.72 38.84
N GLU A 185 -12.87 12.37 39.44
CA GLU A 185 -12.94 13.80 39.75
C GLU A 185 -12.82 14.66 38.49
N ILE A 186 -12.03 14.23 37.51
CA ILE A 186 -11.97 14.85 36.17
C ILE A 186 -13.33 14.70 35.47
N TRP A 187 -13.88 13.49 35.46
CA TRP A 187 -15.19 13.20 34.85
C TRP A 187 -16.33 14.02 35.47
N GLN A 188 -16.24 14.38 36.75
CA GLN A 188 -17.25 15.21 37.41
C GLN A 188 -17.18 16.71 37.10
N GLN A 189 -16.13 17.18 36.42
CA GLN A 189 -15.99 18.61 36.16
C GLN A 189 -17.06 19.12 35.20
N ASP A 190 -17.52 20.35 35.44
CA ASP A 190 -18.47 21.02 34.55
C ASP A 190 -17.84 21.19 33.16
N GLY A 191 -18.54 20.74 32.12
CA GLY A 191 -18.13 20.89 30.73
C GLY A 191 -17.44 19.68 30.14
N VAL A 192 -16.80 18.83 30.95
CA VAL A 192 -16.22 17.56 30.47
C VAL A 192 -17.34 16.66 30.00
N ILE A 193 -17.32 16.26 28.74
CA ILE A 193 -18.33 15.38 28.12
C ILE A 193 -17.78 14.01 27.75
N MET A 194 -16.47 13.90 27.57
CA MET A 194 -15.82 12.63 27.29
C MET A 194 -14.44 12.55 27.95
N ILE A 195 -14.07 11.36 28.40
CA ILE A 195 -12.68 11.02 28.72
C ILE A 195 -12.37 9.72 27.98
N GLU A 196 -11.43 9.81 27.06
CA GLU A 196 -10.90 8.67 26.29
C GLU A 196 -9.47 8.35 26.77
N GLU A 197 -9.09 7.07 26.71
CA GLU A 197 -7.72 6.61 26.88
C GLU A 197 -6.97 6.81 25.56
N GLN A 198 -5.76 7.38 25.60
CA GLN A 198 -4.98 7.55 24.36
C GLN A 198 -4.66 6.20 23.73
N ASP A 199 -4.80 6.12 22.41
CA ASP A 199 -4.42 4.93 21.68
C ASP A 199 -2.91 4.67 21.75
N LYS A 200 -2.56 3.38 21.78
CA LYS A 200 -1.16 2.97 21.62
C LYS A 200 -0.86 2.81 20.15
N ILE A 201 -0.07 3.70 19.58
CA ILE A 201 0.21 3.74 18.14
C ILE A 201 1.47 2.97 17.80
N VAL A 202 1.43 2.22 16.70
CA VAL A 202 2.55 1.43 16.16
C VAL A 202 2.73 1.68 14.67
N SER A 203 3.97 1.59 14.20
CA SER A 203 4.31 1.56 12.77
C SER A 203 4.04 0.17 12.21
N TYR A 204 3.61 0.08 10.97
CA TYR A 204 3.18 -1.16 10.34
C TYR A 204 4.27 -1.73 9.40
N LEU A 205 5.32 -2.36 9.97
CA LEU A 205 6.56 -2.78 9.26
C LEU A 205 6.81 -4.30 9.08
N SER A 206 7.39 -4.71 7.94
CA SER A 206 7.96 -6.04 7.56
C SER A 206 9.00 -5.91 6.40
N ILE A 207 9.33 -6.88 5.48
CA ILE A 207 10.46 -6.85 4.46
C ILE A 207 10.13 -7.48 3.07
N ALA A 208 10.18 -6.79 1.89
CA ALA A 208 10.49 -7.34 0.51
C ALA A 208 10.45 -6.35 -0.70
N THR A 209 9.95 -6.64 -1.95
CA THR A 209 9.95 -6.02 -3.37
C THR A 209 8.77 -5.19 -4.11
N ARG A 210 8.95 -4.64 -5.36
CA ARG A 210 8.19 -3.50 -6.01
C ARG A 210 7.15 -3.81 -7.13
N GLY A 211 6.10 -2.95 -7.34
CA GLY A 211 5.20 -3.14 -8.50
C GLY A 211 3.89 -2.33 -8.66
N SER A 212 3.93 -1.01 -8.91
CA SER A 212 2.70 -0.18 -8.84
C SER A 212 2.25 0.65 -10.06
N LYS A 213 2.77 0.38 -11.27
CA LYS A 213 2.38 1.05 -12.55
C LYS A 213 2.48 2.60 -12.61
N VAL A 214 3.21 3.26 -11.72
CA VAL A 214 3.44 4.72 -11.78
C VAL A 214 4.74 5.09 -12.50
N ARG A 215 5.61 4.11 -12.77
CA ARG A 215 6.97 4.31 -13.31
C ARG A 215 7.16 3.57 -14.63
N ASP A 216 8.00 4.15 -15.50
CA ASP A 216 8.38 3.61 -16.80
C ASP A 216 8.62 2.09 -16.74
N SER A 217 7.99 1.37 -17.67
CA SER A 217 8.02 -0.09 -17.71
C SER A 217 8.15 -0.58 -19.15
N ASP A 218 8.97 -1.62 -19.38
CA ASP A 218 9.04 -2.33 -20.66
C ASP A 218 7.76 -3.14 -20.98
N VAL A 219 6.80 -3.20 -20.03
CA VAL A 219 5.57 -4.00 -20.09
C VAL A 219 4.30 -3.14 -20.15
N TYR A 220 4.33 -1.93 -19.58
CA TYR A 220 3.21 -0.98 -19.61
C TYR A 220 3.59 0.22 -20.45
N ASP A 221 2.86 0.44 -21.53
CA ASP A 221 3.20 1.42 -22.57
C ASP A 221 2.90 2.90 -22.18
N GLU A 222 2.38 3.14 -20.96
CA GLU A 222 1.92 4.44 -20.45
C GLU A 222 2.07 4.51 -18.92
N THR A 223 2.96 5.35 -18.40
CA THR A 223 3.02 5.70 -16.97
C THR A 223 2.91 7.21 -16.79
N LEU A 224 2.41 7.68 -15.64
CA LEU A 224 2.21 9.12 -15.36
C LEU A 224 3.48 9.95 -15.60
N ARG A 225 4.65 9.37 -15.34
CA ARG A 225 5.96 9.99 -15.57
C ARG A 225 6.30 10.18 -17.05
N ASP A 226 5.80 9.33 -17.94
CA ASP A 226 5.95 9.53 -19.40
C ASP A 226 5.22 10.80 -19.88
N PHE A 227 4.22 11.28 -19.13
CA PHE A 227 3.50 12.53 -19.38
C PHE A 227 4.18 13.76 -18.73
N GLY A 228 5.30 13.56 -18.03
CA GLY A 228 6.02 14.62 -17.31
C GLY A 228 5.43 14.96 -15.94
N TYR A 229 4.50 14.15 -15.44
CA TYR A 229 3.97 14.30 -14.09
C TYR A 229 4.77 13.44 -13.11
N ASP A 230 5.26 14.09 -12.07
CA ASP A 230 6.17 13.56 -11.05
C ASP A 230 5.90 14.15 -9.66
N GLY A 231 4.77 14.84 -9.48
CA GLY A 231 4.37 15.53 -8.26
C GLY A 231 5.02 16.90 -8.06
N SER A 232 5.68 17.47 -9.09
CA SER A 232 6.27 18.81 -9.02
C SER A 232 5.29 19.86 -8.50
N GLY A 233 5.73 20.63 -7.50
CA GLY A 233 4.96 21.74 -6.95
C GLY A 233 3.90 21.33 -5.90
N VAL A 234 3.93 20.07 -5.45
CA VAL A 234 3.06 19.57 -4.38
C VAL A 234 3.88 19.28 -3.13
N VAL A 235 3.39 19.65 -1.96
CA VAL A 235 4.03 19.44 -0.67
C VAL A 235 3.41 18.25 0.05
N ILE A 236 4.23 17.25 0.37
CA ILE A 236 3.82 16.05 1.11
C ILE A 236 4.41 16.12 2.52
N ALA A 237 3.51 16.18 3.52
CA ALA A 237 3.86 15.98 4.92
C ALA A 237 3.92 14.49 5.26
N VAL A 238 5.08 14.04 5.72
CA VAL A 238 5.30 12.67 6.20
C VAL A 238 5.18 12.70 7.72
N LEU A 239 4.05 12.20 8.24
CA LEU A 239 3.85 12.06 9.68
C LEU A 239 4.37 10.69 10.08
N ASP A 240 5.55 10.62 10.70
CA ASP A 240 6.19 9.33 10.99
C ASP A 240 7.26 9.44 12.11
N SER A 241 8.31 8.61 12.07
CA SER A 241 9.44 8.58 13.01
C SER A 241 10.48 9.67 12.77
N GLY A 242 10.23 10.60 11.86
CA GLY A 242 11.22 11.53 11.30
C GLY A 242 11.72 11.07 9.94
N VAL A 243 12.46 11.93 9.24
CA VAL A 243 13.08 11.62 7.94
C VAL A 243 14.56 11.99 7.97
N ASP A 244 15.43 11.04 7.61
CA ASP A 244 16.83 11.30 7.26
C ASP A 244 16.84 12.01 5.89
N ASN A 245 16.71 13.33 5.95
CA ASN A 245 16.61 14.19 4.77
C ASN A 245 17.99 14.49 4.15
N GLU A 246 19.09 14.07 4.77
CA GLU A 246 20.43 14.09 4.18
C GLU A 246 20.69 12.90 3.26
N HIS A 247 19.83 11.88 3.27
CA HIS A 247 19.88 10.83 2.28
C HIS A 247 19.71 11.43 0.88
N PHE A 248 20.61 11.12 -0.05
CA PHE A 248 20.66 11.65 -1.44
C PHE A 248 19.40 11.46 -2.31
N SER A 249 18.41 10.73 -1.78
CA SER A 249 17.13 10.51 -2.45
C SER A 249 16.07 11.50 -1.97
N LEU A 250 16.35 12.26 -0.92
CA LEU A 250 15.42 13.05 -0.12
C LEU A 250 15.97 14.45 0.19
N ASP A 251 17.23 14.72 -0.10
CA ASP A 251 17.94 15.97 0.18
C ASP A 251 17.63 17.05 -0.85
N ASP A 252 17.69 16.73 -2.14
CA ASP A 252 17.37 17.63 -3.25
C ASP A 252 16.52 16.96 -4.35
N PHE A 253 16.33 17.68 -5.46
CA PHE A 253 15.65 17.15 -6.66
C PHE A 253 16.60 16.44 -7.64
N SER A 254 17.91 16.56 -7.40
CA SER A 254 18.96 15.91 -8.18
C SER A 254 19.19 14.47 -7.66
N ASP A 255 20.07 13.74 -8.33
CA ASP A 255 20.58 12.44 -7.88
C ASP A 255 22.09 12.37 -8.10
N ASP A 256 22.76 13.53 -8.15
CA ASP A 256 24.21 13.60 -8.30
C ASP A 256 24.84 13.25 -6.96
N ASN A 257 24.87 11.94 -6.69
CA ASN A 257 25.30 11.14 -5.53
C ASN A 257 26.69 11.50 -4.93
N ASN A 258 26.98 12.79 -4.80
CA ASN A 258 28.24 13.44 -4.48
C ASN A 258 28.04 14.65 -3.52
N ASP A 259 26.81 14.89 -3.04
CA ASP A 259 26.39 16.03 -2.23
C ASP A 259 25.89 15.71 -0.82
N ASN A 260 25.87 14.43 -0.41
CA ASN A 260 25.60 13.90 0.93
C ASN A 260 26.57 14.39 2.07
N GLU A 261 27.41 15.39 1.81
CA GLU A 261 28.27 16.05 2.81
C GLU A 261 27.67 17.38 3.32
N LYS A 262 26.51 17.79 2.80
CA LYS A 262 25.84 19.07 3.12
C LYS A 262 24.54 18.83 3.89
N GLN A 263 24.16 19.82 4.68
CA GLN A 263 22.83 19.90 5.26
C GLN A 263 21.83 20.36 4.19
N PRO A 264 20.52 20.06 4.31
CA PRO A 264 19.52 20.47 3.32
C PRO A 264 19.57 21.97 3.00
N ASP A 265 19.71 22.83 4.02
CA ASP A 265 19.81 24.29 3.88
C ASP A 265 21.03 24.78 3.04
N ASP A 266 22.05 23.93 2.87
CA ASP A 266 23.26 24.23 2.11
C ASP A 266 23.16 23.78 0.63
N LEU A 267 22.04 23.18 0.23
CA LEU A 267 21.72 22.76 -1.14
C LEU A 267 21.06 23.90 -1.94
N SER A 268 21.18 23.85 -3.27
CA SER A 268 20.63 24.89 -4.15
C SER A 268 19.13 24.80 -4.35
N ASP A 269 18.58 23.61 -4.14
CA ASP A 269 17.23 23.18 -4.48
C ASP A 269 16.79 22.08 -3.50
N PRO A 270 16.74 22.38 -2.19
CA PRO A 270 16.38 21.39 -1.18
C PRO A 270 14.95 20.91 -1.38
N LYS A 271 14.77 19.61 -1.16
CA LYS A 271 13.46 18.96 -1.21
C LYS A 271 12.70 19.14 0.10
N TRP A 272 13.41 19.07 1.22
CA TRP A 272 12.90 19.41 2.54
C TRP A 272 12.63 20.91 2.64
N VAL A 273 11.42 21.28 3.10
CA VAL A 273 11.02 22.69 3.25
C VAL A 273 10.63 23.08 4.67
N ALA A 274 10.26 22.11 5.51
CA ALA A 274 9.93 22.34 6.91
C ALA A 274 9.92 21.04 7.73
N GLY A 275 10.02 21.16 9.05
CA GLY A 275 9.81 20.06 9.96
C GLY A 275 9.30 20.43 11.36
N CYS A 276 8.77 19.44 12.06
CA CYS A 276 8.28 19.54 13.43
C CYS A 276 8.54 18.24 14.20
N ASP A 277 9.21 18.32 15.35
CA ASP A 277 9.27 17.22 16.31
C ASP A 277 8.13 17.32 17.32
N ALA A 278 7.03 16.65 16.98
CA ALA A 278 5.88 16.58 17.85
C ALA A 278 6.16 15.74 19.10
N THR A 279 7.08 14.78 19.07
CA THR A 279 7.41 13.91 20.21
C THR A 279 8.12 14.63 21.35
N SER A 280 8.74 15.77 21.05
CA SER A 280 9.46 16.57 22.03
C SER A 280 8.55 17.35 22.97
N TRP A 281 8.97 17.43 24.24
CA TRP A 281 8.34 18.26 25.27
C TRP A 281 8.65 19.75 25.09
N ASN A 282 9.62 20.08 24.23
CA ASN A 282 10.01 21.45 23.96
C ASN A 282 9.18 22.02 22.81
N SER A 283 8.29 22.97 23.12
CA SER A 283 7.42 23.58 22.10
C SER A 283 8.18 24.33 21.00
N GLN A 284 9.48 24.61 21.20
CA GLN A 284 10.30 25.29 20.19
C GLN A 284 10.53 24.47 18.92
N GLU A 285 10.38 23.15 19.00
CA GLU A 285 10.71 22.21 17.91
C GLU A 285 9.55 22.03 16.91
N CYS A 286 8.46 22.80 17.07
CA CYS A 286 7.34 22.91 16.13
C CYS A 286 6.84 24.36 15.97
N ASN A 287 7.68 25.36 16.26
CA ASN A 287 7.23 26.77 16.31
C ASN A 287 7.10 27.44 14.94
N ASP A 288 8.04 27.19 14.03
CA ASP A 288 8.18 27.92 12.76
C ASP A 288 8.52 27.01 11.57
N GLY A 289 8.66 25.71 11.79
CA GLY A 289 9.00 24.74 10.75
C GLY A 289 10.48 24.65 10.41
N GLU A 290 11.36 25.46 11.02
CA GLU A 290 12.81 25.43 10.75
C GLU A 290 13.54 24.29 11.48
N PHE A 291 12.83 23.50 12.30
CA PHE A 291 13.44 22.40 13.04
C PHE A 291 13.46 21.13 12.20
N ASP A 292 14.65 20.59 12.00
CA ASP A 292 14.87 19.30 11.36
C ASP A 292 14.82 18.17 12.41
N PRO A 293 13.79 17.30 12.40
CA PRO A 293 13.63 16.26 13.42
C PRO A 293 14.63 15.10 13.33
N ASP A 294 15.15 14.80 12.13
CA ASP A 294 15.96 13.60 11.81
C ASP A 294 15.25 12.26 12.15
N ASP A 295 15.69 11.15 11.53
CA ASP A 295 15.11 9.82 11.73
C ASP A 295 16.04 8.89 12.51
N GLY A 296 15.78 8.77 13.82
CA GLY A 296 16.48 7.81 14.68
C GLY A 296 15.99 6.36 14.56
N ASN A 297 14.94 6.07 13.77
CA ASN A 297 14.33 4.75 13.66
C ASN A 297 14.51 4.10 12.28
N GLY A 298 14.20 4.86 11.22
CA GLY A 298 14.26 4.42 9.82
C GLY A 298 12.93 4.23 9.10
N HIS A 299 11.81 4.20 9.83
CA HIS A 299 10.50 3.97 9.24
C HIS A 299 10.08 5.14 8.35
N GLY A 300 10.14 6.37 8.89
CA GLY A 300 9.74 7.57 8.17
C GLY A 300 10.61 7.86 6.96
N THR A 301 11.92 7.63 7.04
CA THR A 301 12.84 7.72 5.87
C THR A 301 12.41 6.78 4.75
N HIS A 302 12.02 5.55 5.09
CA HIS A 302 11.58 4.58 4.11
C HIS A 302 10.26 4.99 3.45
N VAL A 303 9.30 5.44 4.25
CA VAL A 303 7.98 5.97 3.82
C VAL A 303 8.16 7.18 2.90
N ALA A 304 8.98 8.16 3.30
CA ALA A 304 9.30 9.34 2.49
C ALA A 304 9.92 8.95 1.14
N GLY A 305 10.86 7.99 1.14
CA GLY A 305 11.45 7.50 -0.11
C GLY A 305 10.43 6.88 -1.08
N ILE A 306 9.38 6.20 -0.59
CA ILE A 306 8.32 5.63 -1.44
C ILE A 306 7.43 6.73 -2.00
N ALA A 307 7.05 7.71 -1.17
CA ALA A 307 6.20 8.80 -1.60
C ALA A 307 6.91 9.66 -2.65
N LEU A 308 8.12 10.12 -2.32
CA LEU A 308 8.75 11.25 -3.00
C LEU A 308 10.25 11.08 -3.26
N GLY A 309 10.85 9.91 -3.04
CA GLY A 309 12.28 9.72 -3.26
C GLY A 309 12.74 9.95 -4.72
N THR A 310 13.80 10.73 -4.94
CA THR A 310 14.42 10.94 -6.26
C THR A 310 15.11 9.68 -6.81
N GLY A 311 15.43 8.72 -5.94
CA GLY A 311 15.93 7.37 -6.23
C GLY A 311 17.45 7.24 -6.23
N ASP A 312 17.95 6.04 -6.52
CA ASP A 312 19.40 5.79 -6.56
C ASP A 312 20.09 6.52 -7.74
N GLU A 313 21.42 6.54 -7.82
CA GLU A 313 22.19 7.13 -8.95
C GLU A 313 21.79 6.61 -10.35
N ARG A 314 21.02 5.51 -10.40
CA ARG A 314 20.50 4.90 -11.63
C ARG A 314 19.01 5.16 -11.81
N ARG A 315 18.39 5.95 -10.92
CA ARG A 315 16.97 6.24 -10.81
C ARG A 315 16.12 4.96 -10.80
N ILE A 316 16.65 3.86 -10.24
CA ILE A 316 15.94 2.57 -10.15
C ILE A 316 15.02 2.55 -8.93
N ASN A 317 15.38 3.25 -7.86
CA ASN A 317 14.67 3.20 -6.58
C ASN A 317 13.82 4.45 -6.28
N GLN A 318 13.26 5.07 -7.31
CA GLN A 318 12.46 6.29 -7.12
C GLN A 318 11.11 6.00 -6.46
N GLY A 319 10.66 6.96 -5.66
CA GLY A 319 9.30 7.05 -5.15
C GLY A 319 8.28 7.37 -6.25
N TYR A 320 7.04 7.62 -5.88
CA TYR A 320 5.98 7.89 -6.84
C TYR A 320 6.08 9.31 -7.40
N ALA A 321 6.28 10.29 -6.51
CA ALA A 321 6.28 11.71 -6.78
C ALA A 321 7.63 12.38 -6.46
N PRO A 322 8.70 12.10 -7.23
CA PRO A 322 10.05 12.59 -6.94
C PRO A 322 10.15 14.12 -7.02
N GLY A 323 9.24 14.80 -7.72
CA GLY A 323 9.18 16.25 -7.85
C GLY A 323 8.48 16.96 -6.67
N SER A 324 7.89 16.24 -5.72
CA SER A 324 7.21 16.84 -4.57
C SER A 324 8.17 17.36 -3.49
N TYR A 325 7.75 18.37 -2.73
CA TYR A 325 8.46 18.85 -1.54
C TYR A 325 8.16 17.97 -0.33
N LEU A 326 9.11 17.90 0.61
CA LEU A 326 9.02 17.13 1.85
C LEU A 326 8.80 18.07 3.04
N VAL A 327 7.79 17.76 3.85
CA VAL A 327 7.65 18.27 5.22
C VAL A 327 7.76 17.10 6.19
N ASP A 328 8.72 17.16 7.13
CA ASP A 328 8.94 16.08 8.11
C ASP A 328 8.22 16.37 9.43
N VAL A 329 7.19 15.59 9.74
CA VAL A 329 6.44 15.72 10.99
C VAL A 329 6.67 14.49 11.84
N LYS A 330 7.67 14.55 12.71
CA LYS A 330 8.02 13.46 13.62
C LYS A 330 6.99 13.34 14.73
N VAL A 331 6.13 12.32 14.63
CA VAL A 331 5.10 11.97 15.60
C VAL A 331 5.39 10.66 16.34
N MET A 332 6.42 9.91 15.90
CA MET A 332 6.90 8.70 16.57
C MET A 332 8.34 8.87 17.08
N THR A 333 8.61 8.36 18.29
CA THR A 333 9.96 8.43 18.88
C THR A 333 10.95 7.49 18.14
N ASP A 334 12.26 7.71 18.31
CA ASP A 334 13.33 6.87 17.73
C ASP A 334 13.23 5.37 18.12
N SER A 335 12.52 5.06 19.21
CA SER A 335 12.25 3.67 19.63
C SER A 335 11.08 3.00 18.86
N GLY A 336 10.40 3.76 17.99
CA GLY A 336 9.10 3.47 17.40
C GLY A 336 9.14 2.49 16.24
N GLY A 337 9.05 1.19 16.57
CA GLY A 337 8.79 0.12 15.61
C GLY A 337 7.99 -1.04 16.21
N SER A 338 8.29 -1.40 17.47
CA SER A 338 7.64 -2.53 18.17
C SER A 338 7.27 -2.23 19.63
N ALA A 339 7.71 -1.10 20.19
CA ALA A 339 7.40 -0.70 21.57
C ALA A 339 6.08 0.09 21.68
N GLY A 340 5.68 0.78 20.61
CA GLY A 340 4.53 1.70 20.52
C GLY A 340 4.77 3.06 21.19
N GLY A 341 3.98 4.07 20.80
CA GLY A 341 3.91 5.41 21.41
C GLY A 341 2.46 5.76 21.77
N ASP A 342 2.25 6.77 22.61
CA ASP A 342 0.91 7.28 22.91
C ASP A 342 0.43 8.21 21.77
N GLU A 343 -0.88 8.44 21.65
CA GLU A 343 -1.52 9.23 20.59
C GLU A 343 -1.24 10.75 20.66
N GLY A 344 -0.82 11.27 21.82
CA GLY A 344 -0.62 12.71 22.04
C GLY A 344 0.31 13.42 21.04
N PRO A 345 1.51 12.89 20.72
CA PRO A 345 2.36 13.41 19.64
C PRO A 345 1.69 13.47 18.26
N ILE A 346 0.81 12.53 17.93
CA ILE A 346 0.08 12.53 16.65
C ILE A 346 -0.93 13.67 16.62
N ILE A 347 -1.69 13.86 17.70
CA ILE A 347 -2.60 15.00 17.85
C ILE A 347 -1.85 16.33 17.72
N LYS A 348 -0.67 16.45 18.35
CA LYS A 348 0.17 17.65 18.23
C LYS A 348 0.70 17.83 16.80
N GLY A 349 1.08 16.76 16.11
CA GLY A 349 1.51 16.79 14.70
C GLY A 349 0.39 17.20 13.75
N LEU A 350 -0.81 16.61 13.89
CA LEU A 350 -1.99 16.97 13.10
C LEU A 350 -2.40 18.43 13.31
N GLN A 351 -2.38 18.90 14.56
CA GLN A 351 -2.60 20.32 14.84
C GLN A 351 -1.55 21.20 14.14
N TRP A 352 -0.28 20.81 14.17
CA TRP A 352 0.78 21.57 13.49
C TRP A 352 0.57 21.61 11.98
N VAL A 353 0.13 20.50 11.38
CA VAL A 353 -0.26 20.43 9.96
C VAL A 353 -1.39 21.42 9.65
N LEU A 354 -2.47 21.44 10.46
CA LEU A 354 -3.56 22.41 10.33
C LEU A 354 -3.11 23.86 10.44
N GLN A 355 -2.16 24.14 11.32
CA GLN A 355 -1.61 25.49 11.49
C GLN A 355 -0.75 25.94 10.30
N ASN A 356 -0.34 25.00 9.43
CA ASN A 356 0.59 25.24 8.33
C ASN A 356 0.04 24.90 6.94
N VAL A 357 -1.30 24.81 6.80
CA VAL A 357 -1.99 24.59 5.52
C VAL A 357 -1.52 25.55 4.43
N ASP A 358 -1.31 26.83 4.77
CA ASP A 358 -0.95 27.90 3.83
C ASP A 358 0.41 28.57 4.16
N THR A 359 1.29 27.91 4.93
CA THR A 359 2.53 28.55 5.39
C THR A 359 3.52 28.77 4.24
N ASN A 360 3.98 30.01 4.07
CA ASN A 360 5.07 30.31 3.15
C ASN A 360 6.42 29.95 3.80
N TRP A 361 6.99 28.82 3.39
CA TRP A 361 8.28 28.30 3.88
C TRP A 361 9.51 29.09 3.39
N GLY A 362 9.32 30.13 2.57
CA GLY A 362 10.42 30.98 2.07
C GLY A 362 11.23 30.38 0.92
N ASN A 363 10.79 29.23 0.37
CA ASN A 363 11.42 28.58 -0.78
C ASN A 363 10.90 29.14 -2.12
N ASN A 364 9.69 28.78 -2.57
CA ASN A 364 9.08 29.33 -3.79
C ASN A 364 7.53 29.27 -3.77
N GLU A 365 6.89 29.84 -4.79
CA GLU A 365 5.41 29.91 -4.90
C GLU A 365 4.75 28.54 -5.08
N SER A 366 5.48 27.51 -5.55
CA SER A 366 4.98 26.14 -5.72
C SER A 366 5.29 25.23 -4.53
N SER A 367 5.67 25.81 -3.39
CA SER A 367 5.97 25.07 -2.16
C SER A 367 5.40 25.83 -0.96
N GLU A 368 4.22 26.41 -1.08
CA GLU A 368 3.52 27.03 0.05
C GLU A 368 2.63 25.97 0.71
N GLY A 369 2.65 25.90 2.04
CA GLY A 369 1.70 25.08 2.77
C GLY A 369 1.99 23.59 2.78
N ILE A 370 0.92 22.81 2.97
CA ILE A 370 0.90 21.35 2.95
C ILE A 370 -0.31 20.90 2.14
N ASP A 371 -0.11 20.11 1.09
CA ASP A 371 -1.21 19.63 0.22
C ASP A 371 -1.67 18.22 0.60
N ILE A 372 -0.74 17.36 1.03
CA ILE A 372 -0.98 15.95 1.31
C ILE A 372 -0.34 15.59 2.64
N MET A 373 -1.01 14.76 3.44
CA MET A 373 -0.39 14.11 4.59
C MET A 373 -0.47 12.59 4.47
N THR A 374 0.66 11.92 4.65
CA THR A 374 0.76 10.45 4.68
C THR A 374 1.01 9.97 6.11
N MET A 375 0.22 9.00 6.55
CA MET A 375 0.21 8.48 7.92
C MET A 375 0.33 6.96 7.89
N SER A 376 1.56 6.48 8.00
CA SER A 376 1.92 5.05 7.91
C SER A 376 1.93 4.36 9.29
N PHE A 377 0.93 4.67 10.12
CA PHE A 377 0.81 4.17 11.48
C PHE A 377 -0.65 4.03 11.87
N GLY A 378 -0.91 3.35 12.99
CA GLY A 378 -2.24 3.33 13.59
C GLY A 378 -2.28 2.62 14.93
N SER A 379 -3.48 2.50 15.50
CA SER A 379 -3.67 1.89 16.80
C SER A 379 -3.26 0.41 16.83
N GLY A 380 -2.41 0.09 17.81
CA GLY A 380 -1.96 -1.26 18.13
C GLY A 380 -3.05 -2.09 18.80
N SER A 381 -2.72 -3.32 19.19
CA SER A 381 -3.64 -4.33 19.71
C SER A 381 -4.70 -3.80 20.70
N SER A 382 -5.94 -4.24 20.52
CA SER A 382 -7.16 -3.97 21.31
C SER A 382 -6.97 -3.67 22.82
N PRO A 383 -7.55 -2.57 23.33
CA PRO A 383 -7.70 -2.32 24.77
C PRO A 383 -8.71 -3.25 25.48
N VAL A 384 -9.60 -3.95 24.73
CA VAL A 384 -10.83 -4.58 25.29
C VAL A 384 -11.07 -6.05 24.84
N GLY A 385 -10.11 -6.72 24.18
CA GLY A 385 -10.09 -8.16 23.91
C GLY A 385 -10.21 -8.61 22.44
N ASP A 386 -10.33 -9.93 22.22
CA ASP A 386 -10.10 -10.67 20.95
C ASP A 386 -11.09 -10.40 19.78
N ASN A 387 -12.03 -9.44 19.90
CA ASN A 387 -13.06 -9.13 18.89
C ASN A 387 -13.05 -7.65 18.47
N ASP A 388 -11.90 -7.00 18.56
CA ASP A 388 -11.74 -5.60 18.18
C ASP A 388 -11.74 -5.42 16.66
N GLN A 389 -12.68 -4.62 16.16
CA GLN A 389 -12.81 -4.26 14.75
C GLN A 389 -12.17 -2.90 14.44
N GLY A 390 -11.45 -2.32 15.40
CA GLY A 390 -10.77 -1.04 15.27
C GLY A 390 -11.70 0.11 15.65
N ASP A 391 -11.43 1.26 15.05
CA ASP A 391 -12.00 2.56 15.41
C ASP A 391 -13.22 2.91 14.53
N ASP A 392 -14.10 3.75 15.08
CA ASP A 392 -15.32 4.24 14.42
C ASP A 392 -15.17 5.68 13.89
N GLY A 393 -13.96 6.19 13.71
CA GLY A 393 -13.70 7.51 13.14
C GLY A 393 -13.99 8.68 14.09
N ASN A 394 -14.47 8.43 15.32
CA ASN A 394 -14.84 9.49 16.26
C ASN A 394 -13.73 9.86 17.26
N ASN A 395 -12.65 9.09 17.34
CA ASN A 395 -11.56 9.40 18.26
C ASN A 395 -10.88 10.73 17.93
N SER A 396 -10.14 11.31 18.88
CA SER A 396 -9.56 12.65 18.71
C SER A 396 -8.63 12.79 17.50
N ALA A 397 -7.79 11.79 17.19
CA ALA A 397 -6.93 11.87 16.01
C ALA A 397 -7.74 11.77 14.70
N ALA A 398 -8.77 10.92 14.64
CA ALA A 398 -9.63 10.78 13.47
C ALA A 398 -10.42 12.07 13.17
N ARG A 399 -10.93 12.75 14.20
CA ARG A 399 -11.57 14.06 14.07
C ARG A 399 -10.60 15.12 13.51
N LEU A 400 -9.37 15.18 14.02
CA LEU A 400 -8.35 16.09 13.47
C LEU A 400 -7.96 15.75 12.02
N VAL A 401 -7.99 14.48 11.63
CA VAL A 401 -7.78 14.07 10.23
C VAL A 401 -8.92 14.57 9.34
N ASN A 402 -10.17 14.50 9.82
CA ASN A 402 -11.31 15.11 9.13
C ASN A 402 -11.15 16.63 9.02
N ASP A 403 -10.71 17.32 10.08
CA ASP A 403 -10.45 18.77 10.05
C ASP A 403 -9.34 19.14 9.04
N CYS A 404 -8.28 18.33 8.95
CA CYS A 404 -7.22 18.53 7.93
C CYS A 404 -7.79 18.43 6.51
N ALA A 405 -8.69 17.47 6.28
CA ALA A 405 -9.36 17.33 4.99
C ALA A 405 -10.30 18.50 4.68
N GLU A 406 -11.04 19.00 5.67
CA GLU A 406 -11.86 20.20 5.50
C GLU A 406 -11.01 21.45 5.22
N ALA A 407 -9.77 21.48 5.73
CA ALA A 407 -8.80 22.54 5.43
C ALA A 407 -8.14 22.41 4.05
N GLY A 408 -8.44 21.36 3.27
CA GLY A 408 -7.93 21.15 1.91
C GLY A 408 -6.73 20.20 1.80
N ILE A 409 -6.25 19.62 2.91
CA ILE A 409 -5.14 18.66 2.91
C ILE A 409 -5.68 17.27 2.57
N VAL A 410 -5.05 16.51 1.68
CA VAL A 410 -5.47 15.13 1.37
C VAL A 410 -4.92 14.14 2.43
N PRO A 411 -5.76 13.56 3.31
CA PRO A 411 -5.32 12.57 4.29
C PRO A 411 -5.19 11.17 3.70
N ILE A 412 -4.04 10.53 3.85
CA ILE A 412 -3.80 9.16 3.35
C ILE A 412 -3.22 8.32 4.48
N ALA A 413 -3.89 7.23 4.81
CA ALA A 413 -3.64 6.48 6.05
C ALA A 413 -3.63 4.96 5.84
N ALA A 414 -2.74 4.27 6.55
CA ALA A 414 -2.68 2.82 6.56
C ALA A 414 -3.90 2.19 7.25
N ILE A 415 -4.38 1.05 6.75
CA ILE A 415 -5.49 0.29 7.39
C ILE A 415 -5.06 -0.56 8.60
N GLY A 416 -3.77 -0.90 8.69
CA GLY A 416 -3.20 -1.77 9.72
C GLY A 416 -2.78 -3.16 9.23
N ASN A 417 -1.97 -3.85 10.04
CA ASN A 417 -1.25 -5.07 9.67
C ASN A 417 -1.62 -6.33 10.50
N ASP A 418 -2.85 -6.42 11.04
CA ASP A 418 -3.26 -7.55 11.88
C ASP A 418 -3.79 -8.76 11.07
N GLY A 419 -4.00 -8.62 9.76
CA GLY A 419 -4.61 -9.65 8.90
C GLY A 419 -6.07 -9.97 9.25
N THR A 420 -6.76 -9.03 9.89
CA THR A 420 -8.14 -9.21 10.38
C THR A 420 -9.07 -8.09 9.91
N ASN A 421 -10.37 -8.23 10.18
CA ASN A 421 -11.31 -7.14 9.95
C ASN A 421 -11.17 -6.11 11.08
N ARG A 422 -10.21 -5.19 10.93
CA ARG A 422 -9.83 -4.21 11.95
C ARG A 422 -9.32 -2.91 11.29
N VAL A 423 -10.17 -1.90 11.21
CA VAL A 423 -9.80 -0.60 10.63
C VAL A 423 -9.31 0.33 11.73
N THR A 424 -8.00 0.60 11.78
CA THR A 424 -7.41 1.34 12.91
C THR A 424 -7.49 2.86 12.72
N SER A 425 -7.55 3.61 13.83
CA SER A 425 -7.24 5.03 13.77
C SER A 425 -5.75 5.19 13.42
N VAL A 426 -5.35 6.09 12.54
CA VAL A 426 -6.12 7.20 11.94
C VAL A 426 -6.83 6.87 10.63
N GLY A 427 -6.64 5.67 10.09
CA GLY A 427 -7.30 5.21 8.87
C GLY A 427 -8.83 5.06 8.97
N ALA A 428 -9.39 5.02 10.18
CA ALA A 428 -10.82 5.00 10.40
C ALA A 428 -11.52 6.34 10.13
N ALA A 429 -10.80 7.46 10.06
CA ALA A 429 -11.41 8.76 9.80
C ALA A 429 -12.22 8.79 8.48
N ASP A 430 -13.35 9.51 8.49
CA ASP A 430 -14.30 9.54 7.37
C ASP A 430 -13.64 10.03 6.08
N SER A 431 -12.82 11.07 6.23
CA SER A 431 -12.16 11.75 5.10
C SER A 431 -10.87 11.06 4.66
N ALA A 432 -10.25 10.23 5.51
CA ALA A 432 -9.01 9.51 5.17
C ALA A 432 -9.18 8.66 3.90
N ILE A 433 -8.20 8.67 3.02
CA ILE A 433 -8.02 7.64 1.99
C ILE A 433 -7.31 6.47 2.66
N THR A 434 -8.06 5.44 3.03
CA THR A 434 -7.56 4.30 3.80
C THR A 434 -6.99 3.24 2.88
N VAL A 435 -5.73 2.88 3.09
CA VAL A 435 -4.94 2.08 2.14
C VAL A 435 -4.63 0.70 2.71
N GLY A 436 -5.10 -0.34 2.03
CA GLY A 436 -4.66 -1.73 2.26
C GLY A 436 -3.44 -2.11 1.43
N ALA A 437 -2.91 -3.31 1.65
CA ALA A 437 -1.69 -3.79 1.00
C ALA A 437 -1.95 -5.02 0.12
N ILE A 438 -1.42 -4.99 -1.11
CA ILE A 438 -1.26 -6.18 -1.94
C ILE A 438 0.21 -6.62 -1.96
N ASP A 439 0.41 -7.90 -2.27
CA ASP A 439 1.69 -8.46 -2.68
C ASP A 439 1.70 -8.59 -4.21
N ASP A 440 2.57 -7.82 -4.86
CA ASP A 440 2.76 -7.83 -6.32
C ASP A 440 3.71 -8.94 -6.80
N GLN A 441 4.19 -9.80 -5.88
CA GLN A 441 5.10 -10.90 -6.16
C GLN A 441 6.39 -10.46 -6.88
N ASN A 442 6.78 -9.18 -6.75
CA ASN A 442 7.85 -8.53 -7.51
C ASN A 442 7.67 -8.64 -9.03
N THR A 443 6.42 -8.76 -9.50
CA THR A 443 6.15 -8.82 -10.93
C THR A 443 5.51 -7.55 -11.42
N ILE A 444 5.82 -7.22 -12.67
CA ILE A 444 5.21 -6.07 -13.31
C ILE A 444 3.74 -6.39 -13.62
N GLN A 445 3.43 -7.63 -14.00
CA GLN A 445 2.07 -8.01 -14.41
C GLN A 445 1.18 -8.16 -13.19
N ARG A 446 -0.01 -7.59 -13.20
CA ARG A 446 -0.85 -7.61 -11.99
C ARG A 446 -1.67 -8.89 -11.79
N ASN A 447 -1.64 -9.82 -12.74
CA ASN A 447 -2.57 -10.95 -12.75
C ASN A 447 -2.28 -12.02 -11.67
N ASP A 448 -1.14 -11.92 -11.00
CA ASP A 448 -0.74 -12.73 -9.85
C ASP A 448 -0.65 -11.92 -8.55
N ASP A 449 -0.96 -10.63 -8.57
CA ASP A 449 -1.06 -9.83 -7.34
C ASP A 449 -2.20 -10.37 -6.47
N ASP A 450 -1.95 -10.56 -5.19
CA ASP A 450 -2.95 -11.00 -4.21
C ASP A 450 -2.97 -10.04 -3.01
N ILE A 451 -4.06 -10.05 -2.23
CA ILE A 451 -4.08 -9.28 -0.99
C ILE A 451 -2.99 -9.81 -0.05
N ALA A 452 -2.23 -8.90 0.57
CA ALA A 452 -1.23 -9.29 1.55
C ALA A 452 -1.93 -9.89 2.79
N ASP A 453 -1.40 -11.00 3.30
CA ASP A 453 -2.01 -11.75 4.40
C ASP A 453 -2.09 -10.96 5.72
N TYR A 454 -1.17 -10.01 5.91
CA TYR A 454 -1.17 -9.08 7.03
C TYR A 454 -2.12 -7.89 6.83
N SER A 455 -2.58 -7.57 5.62
CA SER A 455 -3.42 -6.39 5.40
C SER A 455 -4.72 -6.53 6.18
N ASN A 456 -5.04 -5.53 7.01
CA ASN A 456 -6.37 -5.46 7.58
C ASN A 456 -7.42 -5.25 6.47
N SER A 457 -8.65 -5.61 6.81
CA SER A 457 -9.83 -5.53 5.96
C SER A 457 -10.96 -4.81 6.70
N GLY A 458 -12.02 -4.45 5.99
CA GLY A 458 -13.20 -3.86 6.62
C GLY A 458 -14.47 -4.70 6.56
N PRO A 459 -15.65 -4.06 6.66
CA PRO A 459 -15.85 -2.60 6.77
C PRO A 459 -15.39 -2.04 8.13
N ARG A 460 -15.22 -0.72 8.20
CA ARG A 460 -15.06 0.05 9.45
C ARG A 460 -16.29 -0.17 10.35
N VAL A 461 -16.13 0.04 11.66
CA VAL A 461 -17.25 0.09 12.62
C VAL A 461 -18.19 1.25 12.28
N ASP A 462 -19.51 1.02 12.32
CA ASP A 462 -20.55 2.03 12.02
C ASP A 462 -20.72 2.99 13.22
N ASP A 463 -20.48 4.28 13.01
CA ASP A 463 -20.65 5.37 14.01
C ASP A 463 -22.10 5.84 14.18
N ASN A 464 -23.02 5.27 13.39
CA ASN A 464 -24.44 5.60 13.32
C ASN A 464 -24.76 7.07 12.98
N ASP A 465 -23.91 7.74 12.21
CA ASP A 465 -24.17 9.09 11.67
C ASP A 465 -25.22 9.07 10.52
N GLY A 466 -25.40 7.90 9.89
CA GLY A 466 -26.33 7.64 8.79
C GLY A 466 -25.70 7.64 7.40
N ASN A 467 -24.39 7.84 7.26
CA ASN A 467 -23.63 7.87 6.03
C ASN A 467 -22.85 6.56 5.78
N LYS A 468 -23.51 5.57 5.18
CA LYS A 468 -22.93 4.24 4.94
C LYS A 468 -21.70 4.16 4.00
N TRP A 469 -21.23 5.29 3.47
CA TRP A 469 -20.15 5.36 2.48
C TRP A 469 -18.76 5.57 3.08
N ASP A 470 -18.66 6.10 4.29
CA ASP A 470 -17.39 6.31 4.97
C ASP A 470 -16.93 5.06 5.75
N GLU A 471 -17.81 4.08 5.98
CA GLU A 471 -17.44 2.78 6.57
C GLU A 471 -16.87 1.80 5.56
N LEU A 472 -16.95 2.13 4.26
CA LEU A 472 -16.37 1.35 3.16
C LEU A 472 -14.84 1.51 3.10
N LYS A 473 -14.14 0.96 4.11
CA LYS A 473 -12.67 0.96 4.22
C LYS A 473 -12.11 -0.47 4.08
N PRO A 474 -11.00 -0.73 3.35
CA PRO A 474 -10.14 0.27 2.73
C PRO A 474 -10.83 0.94 1.54
N ASP A 475 -10.36 2.14 1.21
CA ASP A 475 -10.77 2.85 0.00
C ASP A 475 -10.11 2.21 -1.22
N VAL A 476 -8.80 1.98 -1.15
CA VAL A 476 -8.02 1.34 -2.21
C VAL A 476 -6.93 0.47 -1.61
N VAL A 477 -6.33 -0.37 -2.43
CA VAL A 477 -5.10 -1.09 -2.08
C VAL A 477 -3.98 -0.72 -3.03
N ALA A 478 -2.75 -0.76 -2.52
CA ALA A 478 -1.55 -0.55 -3.30
C ALA A 478 -0.47 -1.57 -2.90
N PRO A 479 0.57 -1.77 -3.73
CA PRO A 479 1.70 -2.60 -3.37
C PRO A 479 2.30 -2.18 -2.03
N GLY A 480 2.23 -3.11 -1.08
CA GLY A 480 2.71 -2.93 0.28
C GLY A 480 3.62 -4.05 0.71
N SER A 481 3.55 -5.24 0.09
CA SER A 481 4.58 -6.26 0.28
C SER A 481 5.71 -5.93 -0.64
N GLY A 482 6.61 -5.13 -0.09
CA GLY A 482 7.95 -5.20 -0.56
C GLY A 482 8.60 -3.93 -1.08
N MET A 483 8.31 -2.83 -0.48
CA MET A 483 8.82 -1.61 -1.03
C MET A 483 10.31 -1.48 -0.69
N THR A 484 11.17 -1.50 -1.72
CA THR A 484 12.59 -1.13 -1.58
C THR A 484 12.71 0.39 -1.69
N SER A 485 13.08 1.02 -0.58
CA SER A 485 13.14 2.48 -0.41
C SER A 485 14.37 2.92 0.40
N ALA A 486 14.54 4.23 0.58
CA ALA A 486 15.66 4.85 1.29
C ALA A 486 15.85 4.24 2.69
N GLN A 487 17.10 4.06 3.09
CA GLN A 487 17.48 3.53 4.39
C GLN A 487 18.12 4.64 5.22
N HIS A 488 17.62 4.91 6.42
CA HIS A 488 18.25 5.89 7.29
C HIS A 488 19.69 5.48 7.69
N ALA A 489 20.51 6.50 7.94
CA ALA A 489 21.75 6.38 8.68
C ALA A 489 21.45 6.39 10.18
N ALA A 490 22.01 5.46 10.94
CA ALA A 490 21.95 5.57 12.40
C ALA A 490 22.77 6.80 12.85
N SER A 491 22.12 7.95 13.05
CA SER A 491 22.76 9.21 13.44
C SER A 491 23.57 9.02 14.73
N THR A 492 24.87 9.31 14.66
CA THR A 492 25.76 9.22 15.83
C THR A 492 25.54 10.41 16.74
N SER A 493 24.64 10.26 17.73
CA SER A 493 24.55 11.01 18.99
C SER A 493 25.02 12.48 18.95
N THR A 494 24.08 13.41 19.12
CA THR A 494 24.25 14.87 19.31
C THR A 494 25.04 15.23 20.60
N ILE A 495 26.31 14.82 20.69
CA ILE A 495 27.24 15.29 21.72
C ILE A 495 27.92 16.56 21.21
N PRO A 496 27.83 17.70 21.93
CA PRO A 496 28.50 18.93 21.52
C PRO A 496 30.03 18.74 21.42
N GLY A 497 30.57 18.85 20.20
CA GLY A 497 32.02 18.89 19.95
C GLY A 497 32.66 17.62 19.37
N GLN A 498 31.89 16.68 18.81
CA GLN A 498 32.42 15.67 17.88
C GLN A 498 32.27 16.14 16.42
N ASP A 499 33.27 15.83 15.58
CA ASP A 499 33.17 15.96 14.11
C ASP A 499 32.11 14.98 13.58
N SER A 500 31.04 15.52 12.99
CA SER A 500 29.86 14.83 12.43
C SER A 500 30.02 14.50 10.95
N THR A 501 31.16 13.93 10.52
CA THR A 501 31.49 13.82 9.08
C THR A 501 30.99 12.53 8.41
N SER A 502 29.93 11.89 8.92
CA SER A 502 29.24 10.81 8.22
C SER A 502 27.76 11.08 8.44
N LEU A 503 27.19 11.92 7.57
CA LEU A 503 25.86 12.51 7.74
C LEU A 503 24.73 11.62 7.20
N ALA A 504 25.00 10.69 6.27
CA ALA A 504 23.99 9.75 5.77
C ALA A 504 24.59 8.35 5.41
N ASP A 505 23.77 7.30 5.45
CA ASP A 505 23.99 6.00 4.81
C ASP A 505 23.06 5.95 3.61
N ASP A 506 23.61 6.02 2.40
CA ASP A 506 22.87 6.12 1.13
C ASP A 506 22.29 4.77 0.67
N GLY A 507 21.88 3.97 1.65
CA GLY A 507 21.43 2.61 1.48
C GLY A 507 19.98 2.52 1.03
N TYR A 508 19.59 1.35 0.53
CA TYR A 508 18.18 1.04 0.30
C TYR A 508 17.84 -0.24 1.02
N VAL A 509 16.68 -0.26 1.66
CA VAL A 509 16.17 -1.40 2.40
C VAL A 509 14.77 -1.75 1.93
N SER A 510 14.47 -3.05 1.98
CA SER A 510 13.17 -3.61 1.66
C SER A 510 12.29 -3.66 2.89
N MET A 511 11.05 -3.15 2.80
CA MET A 511 10.05 -3.24 3.87
C MET A 511 8.68 -3.70 3.34
N ASP A 512 7.85 -4.34 4.16
CA ASP A 512 6.44 -4.64 3.86
C ASP A 512 5.53 -3.92 4.84
N GLY A 513 4.27 -3.77 4.45
CA GLY A 513 3.23 -3.29 5.32
C GLY A 513 2.27 -2.38 4.61
N THR A 514 1.13 -2.14 5.24
CA THR A 514 0.26 -1.03 4.84
C THR A 514 0.96 0.33 5.00
N SER A 515 2.00 0.41 5.83
CA SER A 515 2.95 1.53 5.87
C SER A 515 3.64 1.84 4.55
N MET A 516 3.80 0.85 3.68
CA MET A 516 4.51 0.97 2.41
C MET A 516 3.54 1.21 1.25
N SER A 517 2.30 0.70 1.34
CA SER A 517 1.25 0.98 0.36
C SER A 517 0.67 2.39 0.49
N THR A 518 0.61 2.92 1.71
CA THR A 518 0.11 4.28 2.02
C THR A 518 0.89 5.40 1.31
N PRO A 519 2.23 5.52 1.41
CA PRO A 519 3.00 6.55 0.73
C PRO A 519 2.99 6.38 -0.79
N ALA A 520 2.75 5.17 -1.29
CA ALA A 520 2.52 4.90 -2.70
C ALA A 520 1.26 5.62 -3.22
N VAL A 521 0.16 5.53 -2.46
CA VAL A 521 -1.06 6.31 -2.75
C VAL A 521 -0.81 7.81 -2.57
N ALA A 522 -0.01 8.22 -1.58
CA ALA A 522 0.34 9.63 -1.36
C ALA A 522 1.11 10.27 -2.52
N GLY A 523 2.12 9.58 -3.05
CA GLY A 523 2.81 10.10 -4.24
C GLY A 523 1.91 10.08 -5.49
N LEU A 524 0.99 9.13 -5.63
CA LEU A 524 0.01 9.17 -6.71
C LEU A 524 -0.98 10.34 -6.54
N ALA A 525 -1.42 10.63 -5.33
CA ALA A 525 -2.23 11.81 -5.02
C ALA A 525 -1.48 13.12 -5.34
N ALA A 526 -0.16 13.17 -5.10
CA ALA A 526 0.64 14.33 -5.47
C ALA A 526 0.70 14.54 -6.98
N ILE A 527 0.76 13.46 -7.75
CA ILE A 527 0.63 13.54 -9.20
C ILE A 527 -0.77 14.03 -9.62
N ILE A 528 -1.83 13.58 -8.95
CA ILE A 528 -3.21 14.07 -9.20
C ILE A 528 -3.29 15.58 -8.97
N LEU A 529 -2.76 16.09 -7.85
CA LEU A 529 -2.77 17.51 -7.53
C LEU A 529 -1.84 18.35 -8.42
N GLN A 530 -0.75 17.76 -8.94
CA GLN A 530 0.05 18.40 -9.97
C GLN A 530 -0.75 18.61 -11.28
N ILE A 531 -1.64 17.67 -11.60
CA ILE A 531 -2.50 17.74 -12.80
C ILE A 531 -3.61 18.78 -12.60
N ASP A 532 -4.30 18.76 -11.45
CA ASP A 532 -5.30 19.76 -11.09
C ASP A 532 -5.20 20.13 -9.60
N ASP A 533 -4.67 21.33 -9.37
CA ASP A 533 -4.41 21.93 -8.06
C ASP A 533 -5.67 22.39 -7.31
N LYS A 534 -6.87 22.25 -7.90
CA LYS A 534 -8.14 22.71 -7.29
C LYS A 534 -9.00 21.56 -6.80
N LEU A 535 -8.53 20.32 -6.95
CA LEU A 535 -9.28 19.17 -6.47
C LEU A 535 -9.33 19.19 -4.96
N GLU A 536 -10.54 19.16 -4.43
CA GLU A 536 -10.76 19.03 -3.00
C GLU A 536 -10.40 17.60 -2.54
N PRO A 537 -10.03 17.38 -1.26
CA PRO A 537 -9.65 16.06 -0.77
C PRO A 537 -10.65 14.93 -1.07
N GLN A 538 -11.96 15.25 -1.00
CA GLN A 538 -13.01 14.30 -1.34
C GLN A 538 -13.02 13.95 -2.84
N GLU A 539 -12.70 14.89 -3.74
CA GLU A 539 -12.62 14.65 -5.18
C GLU A 539 -11.42 13.76 -5.52
N VAL A 540 -10.27 13.97 -4.85
CA VAL A 540 -9.10 13.09 -4.96
C VAL A 540 -9.45 11.67 -4.49
N LYS A 541 -10.14 11.54 -3.35
CA LYS A 541 -10.63 10.26 -2.84
C LYS A 541 -11.59 9.57 -3.82
N ASP A 542 -12.53 10.31 -4.40
CA ASP A 542 -13.49 9.78 -5.37
C ASP A 542 -12.80 9.36 -6.69
N LEU A 543 -11.74 10.05 -7.12
CA LEU A 543 -10.92 9.62 -8.26
C LEU A 543 -10.30 8.24 -8.01
N PHE A 544 -9.74 8.00 -6.83
CA PHE A 544 -9.23 6.68 -6.46
C PHE A 544 -10.34 5.62 -6.43
N ARG A 545 -11.47 5.93 -5.80
CA ARG A 545 -12.61 4.99 -5.67
C ARG A 545 -13.21 4.62 -7.02
N ASN A 546 -13.25 5.54 -7.97
CA ASN A 546 -13.88 5.32 -9.27
C ASN A 546 -12.92 4.75 -10.33
N ASN A 547 -11.60 4.95 -10.16
CA ASN A 547 -10.61 4.68 -11.21
C ASN A 547 -9.49 3.74 -10.72
N SER A 548 -9.87 2.71 -9.97
CA SER A 548 -8.97 1.63 -9.55
C SER A 548 -9.36 0.29 -10.18
N GLU A 549 -8.41 -0.64 -10.25
CA GLU A 549 -8.65 -1.99 -10.79
C GLU A 549 -9.47 -2.81 -9.80
N VAL A 550 -10.78 -2.91 -10.05
CA VAL A 550 -11.73 -3.65 -9.19
C VAL A 550 -11.37 -5.12 -9.12
N ARG A 551 -11.36 -5.68 -7.90
CA ARG A 551 -11.10 -7.10 -7.63
C ARG A 551 -12.05 -7.70 -6.63
N GLY A 552 -12.30 -9.00 -6.79
CA GLY A 552 -13.22 -9.75 -5.94
C GLY A 552 -14.70 -9.45 -6.23
N SER A 553 -15.58 -10.09 -5.45
CA SER A 553 -17.01 -9.78 -5.50
C SER A 553 -17.36 -8.71 -4.45
N PRO A 554 -18.38 -7.87 -4.69
CA PRO A 554 -18.76 -6.83 -3.74
C PRO A 554 -19.17 -7.40 -2.38
N SER A 555 -18.63 -6.83 -1.30
CA SER A 555 -18.89 -7.29 0.08
C SER A 555 -20.15 -6.65 0.67
N MET A 556 -20.49 -5.43 0.24
CA MET A 556 -21.67 -4.69 0.70
C MET A 556 -22.51 -4.14 -0.48
N PRO A 557 -23.09 -5.03 -1.32
CA PRO A 557 -23.82 -4.65 -2.54
C PRO A 557 -25.07 -3.78 -2.31
N SER A 558 -25.52 -3.63 -1.07
CA SER A 558 -26.61 -2.70 -0.72
C SER A 558 -26.15 -1.24 -0.60
N VAL A 559 -24.86 -1.00 -0.49
CA VAL A 559 -24.24 0.33 -0.40
C VAL A 559 -23.46 0.63 -1.68
N SER A 560 -22.53 -0.25 -2.06
CA SER A 560 -21.73 -0.16 -3.27
C SER A 560 -21.67 -1.51 -3.98
N ASP A 561 -21.90 -1.50 -5.29
CA ASP A 561 -21.89 -2.69 -6.16
C ASP A 561 -20.50 -3.05 -6.69
N ILE A 562 -19.46 -2.33 -6.25
CA ILE A 562 -18.06 -2.60 -6.62
C ILE A 562 -17.14 -2.79 -5.41
N TRP A 563 -17.45 -2.21 -4.26
CA TRP A 563 -16.56 -2.25 -3.09
C TRP A 563 -16.42 -3.66 -2.50
N ASN A 564 -15.18 -4.08 -2.31
CA ASN A 564 -14.79 -5.34 -1.68
C ASN A 564 -14.09 -5.05 -0.34
N LYS A 565 -14.35 -5.89 0.67
CA LYS A 565 -13.82 -5.67 2.03
C LYS A 565 -12.29 -5.78 2.16
N ASP A 566 -11.64 -6.50 1.26
CA ASP A 566 -10.20 -6.73 1.27
C ASP A 566 -9.50 -5.78 0.27
N TYR A 567 -10.05 -5.63 -0.94
CA TYR A 567 -9.47 -4.80 -2.01
C TYR A 567 -9.97 -3.35 -2.05
N GLY A 568 -10.93 -2.98 -1.21
CA GLY A 568 -11.61 -1.69 -1.28
C GLY A 568 -12.34 -1.51 -2.61
N PHE A 569 -12.18 -0.35 -3.22
CA PHE A 569 -12.65 -0.06 -4.58
C PHE A 569 -11.70 -0.59 -5.67
N GLY A 570 -10.52 -1.08 -5.30
CA GLY A 570 -9.60 -1.74 -6.22
C GLY A 570 -8.13 -1.45 -5.94
N VAL A 571 -7.28 -2.02 -6.79
CA VAL A 571 -5.84 -1.74 -6.80
C VAL A 571 -5.60 -0.43 -7.56
N ILE A 572 -4.87 0.53 -6.97
CA ILE A 572 -4.60 1.83 -7.60
C ILE A 572 -4.03 1.69 -9.01
N ASP A 573 -4.52 2.47 -9.97
CA ASP A 573 -4.03 2.46 -11.35
C ASP A 573 -3.89 3.89 -11.89
N GLY A 574 -2.64 4.33 -12.03
CA GLY A 574 -2.33 5.69 -12.48
C GLY A 574 -2.83 6.01 -13.89
N ASN A 575 -3.00 5.00 -14.76
CA ASN A 575 -3.52 5.24 -16.11
C ASN A 575 -5.03 5.49 -16.09
N LEU A 576 -5.79 4.71 -15.31
CA LEU A 576 -7.23 4.92 -15.16
C LEU A 576 -7.53 6.30 -14.56
N ILE A 577 -6.78 6.71 -13.55
CA ILE A 577 -6.90 8.04 -12.93
C ILE A 577 -6.54 9.15 -13.92
N LEU A 578 -5.44 8.99 -14.67
CA LEU A 578 -5.06 9.97 -15.69
C LEU A 578 -6.14 10.11 -16.78
N GLN A 579 -6.72 9.01 -17.23
CA GLN A 579 -7.80 9.03 -18.21
C GLN A 579 -9.03 9.78 -17.68
N ALA A 580 -9.37 9.58 -16.40
CA ALA A 580 -10.46 10.30 -15.75
C ALA A 580 -10.20 11.81 -15.63
N LEU A 581 -8.99 12.21 -15.25
CA LEU A 581 -8.60 13.62 -15.11
C LEU A 581 -8.52 14.36 -16.45
N LEU A 582 -8.07 13.67 -17.51
CA LEU A 582 -7.87 14.28 -18.82
C LEU A 582 -9.12 14.22 -19.73
N GLY A 583 -10.21 13.57 -19.30
CA GLY A 583 -11.41 13.34 -20.10
C GLY A 583 -12.70 13.41 -19.30
N ASP A 584 -13.22 14.62 -19.06
CA ASP A 584 -14.53 14.82 -18.44
C ASP A 584 -15.63 14.95 -19.49
N ASP A 585 -16.64 14.08 -19.45
CA ASP A 585 -18.07 14.45 -19.26
C ASP A 585 -18.99 13.20 -19.23
N SER A 586 -18.81 12.27 -18.26
CA SER A 586 -19.92 11.42 -17.74
C SER A 586 -19.46 10.46 -16.65
N GLY A 587 -19.69 10.85 -15.40
CA GLY A 587 -19.99 9.86 -14.36
C GLY A 587 -21.22 9.05 -14.76
N GLY A 588 -21.14 7.73 -14.59
CA GLY A 588 -22.28 6.81 -14.70
C GLY A 588 -22.18 5.86 -15.89
N GLY A 589 -22.12 4.57 -15.58
CA GLY A 589 -21.88 3.50 -16.54
C GLY A 589 -22.79 3.49 -17.77
N ASP A 590 -22.14 3.33 -18.91
CA ASP A 590 -22.60 2.52 -20.04
C ASP A 590 -21.36 2.06 -20.84
N PRO A 591 -21.41 0.91 -21.55
CA PRO A 591 -20.28 0.37 -22.29
C PRO A 591 -19.86 1.30 -23.45
N PRO A 592 -18.62 1.19 -23.96
CA PRO A 592 -18.06 2.15 -24.92
C PRO A 592 -18.89 2.15 -26.20
N GLY A 593 -19.68 3.21 -26.35
CA GLY A 593 -20.49 3.49 -27.53
C GLY A 593 -20.02 4.79 -28.14
N ASN A 594 -19.03 4.69 -29.03
CA ASN A 594 -18.72 5.56 -30.17
C ASN A 594 -19.40 6.96 -30.21
N ASP A 595 -19.12 7.83 -29.23
CA ASP A 595 -19.46 9.25 -29.31
C ASP A 595 -18.16 10.06 -29.40
N THR A 596 -17.77 10.36 -30.64
CA THR A 596 -16.62 11.21 -30.95
C THR A 596 -16.94 12.65 -30.55
N GLY A 597 -16.49 13.07 -29.36
CA GLY A 597 -16.45 14.47 -28.94
C GLY A 597 -15.58 15.29 -29.89
N GLY A 598 -16.22 15.89 -30.91
CA GLY A 598 -15.54 16.59 -32.00
C GLY A 598 -15.18 18.03 -31.64
N GLY A 599 -13.88 18.32 -31.59
CA GLY A 599 -13.38 19.66 -31.91
C GLY A 599 -13.67 20.01 -33.37
N ASP A 600 -13.73 21.30 -33.72
CA ASP A 600 -13.90 21.70 -35.11
C ASP A 600 -12.72 21.19 -35.96
N PRO A 601 -12.94 20.49 -37.09
CA PRO A 601 -11.87 19.90 -37.87
C PRO A 601 -10.92 20.98 -38.43
N PRO A 602 -9.60 20.75 -38.48
CA PRO A 602 -8.64 21.78 -38.86
C PRO A 602 -8.86 22.27 -40.29
N VAL A 603 -9.20 23.54 -40.47
CA VAL A 603 -9.48 24.14 -41.78
C VAL A 603 -8.22 24.68 -42.47
N GLY A 604 -7.96 24.23 -43.72
CA GLY A 604 -6.94 24.80 -44.62
C GLY A 604 -5.62 24.03 -44.76
N GLU A 605 -4.84 24.36 -45.80
CA GLU A 605 -3.44 23.92 -45.92
C GLU A 605 -2.60 24.69 -44.92
N GLY A 606 -1.83 23.97 -44.09
CA GLY A 606 -1.00 24.55 -43.03
C GLY A 606 0.21 25.31 -43.54
N THR A 607 0.98 25.87 -42.62
CA THR A 607 2.08 26.80 -42.97
C THR A 607 3.50 26.28 -42.64
N GLY A 608 3.64 25.04 -42.16
CA GLY A 608 4.93 24.38 -41.94
C GLY A 608 4.80 23.00 -41.29
N ASP A 609 5.87 22.21 -41.35
CA ASP A 609 5.92 20.87 -40.75
C ASP A 609 6.36 21.03 -39.28
N TRP A 610 5.39 21.17 -38.38
CA TRP A 610 5.66 21.46 -36.96
C TRP A 610 5.58 20.25 -36.06
N VAL A 611 4.90 19.19 -36.53
CA VAL A 611 4.55 18.04 -35.70
C VAL A 611 5.23 16.78 -36.24
N VAL A 612 5.84 16.00 -35.36
CA VAL A 612 6.50 14.72 -35.66
C VAL A 612 5.72 13.60 -35.00
N ILE A 613 5.43 12.52 -35.74
CA ILE A 613 4.83 11.29 -35.19
C ILE A 613 5.95 10.27 -34.96
N GLU A 614 6.13 9.80 -33.73
CA GLU A 614 7.17 8.84 -33.35
C GLU A 614 6.62 7.44 -33.15
N LYS A 615 5.45 7.32 -32.52
CA LYS A 615 4.76 6.07 -32.26
C LYS A 615 3.36 6.07 -32.89
N PRO A 616 2.85 4.89 -33.30
CA PRO A 616 3.54 3.60 -33.30
C PRO A 616 4.70 3.57 -34.32
N SER A 617 5.84 2.97 -33.93
CA SER A 617 7.06 2.94 -34.78
C SER A 617 7.13 1.70 -35.69
N GLY A 618 6.29 0.70 -35.42
CA GLY A 618 6.22 -0.54 -36.18
C GLY A 618 5.46 -0.37 -37.50
N LEU A 619 5.82 -1.13 -38.53
CA LEU A 619 5.09 -1.13 -39.81
C LEU A 619 3.75 -1.89 -39.76
N TRP A 620 3.50 -2.63 -38.70
CA TRP A 620 2.31 -3.47 -38.52
C TRP A 620 1.69 -3.20 -37.15
N LEU A 621 0.38 -3.02 -37.15
CA LEU A 621 -0.49 -2.98 -35.97
C LEU A 621 -1.39 -4.21 -36.00
N ILE A 622 -1.77 -4.72 -34.84
CA ILE A 622 -2.50 -5.94 -34.62
C ILE A 622 -3.93 -5.60 -34.18
N GLU A 623 -4.92 -6.22 -34.81
CA GLU A 623 -6.34 -6.07 -34.46
C GLU A 623 -6.64 -6.54 -33.03
N GLY A 624 -7.65 -5.93 -32.40
CA GLY A 624 -8.03 -6.21 -31.01
C GLY A 624 -7.02 -5.68 -30.00
N GLN A 625 -6.18 -4.71 -30.37
CA GLN A 625 -5.20 -4.09 -29.49
C GLN A 625 -5.43 -2.58 -29.41
N SER A 626 -5.08 -2.00 -28.28
CA SER A 626 -5.03 -0.55 -28.08
C SER A 626 -3.66 -0.01 -28.47
N TYR A 627 -3.64 1.15 -29.12
CA TYR A 627 -2.41 1.79 -29.59
C TYR A 627 -2.32 3.24 -29.12
N GLY A 628 -1.18 3.58 -28.51
CA GLY A 628 -0.76 4.96 -28.31
C GLY A 628 -0.09 5.54 -29.55
N ILE A 629 -0.60 6.69 -30.00
CA ILE A 629 0.03 7.52 -31.03
C ILE A 629 0.72 8.66 -30.30
N ARG A 630 2.04 8.76 -30.40
CA ARG A 630 2.80 9.84 -29.76
C ARG A 630 3.72 10.55 -30.72
N GLY A 631 4.07 11.76 -30.34
CA GLY A 631 5.01 12.58 -31.07
C GLY A 631 5.41 13.83 -30.32
N HIS A 632 6.13 14.71 -31.00
CA HIS A 632 6.56 15.99 -30.45
C HIS A 632 6.41 17.11 -31.48
N ILE A 633 6.51 18.35 -31.01
CA ILE A 633 6.66 19.53 -31.84
C ILE A 633 8.12 19.70 -32.21
N SER A 634 8.42 19.69 -33.51
CA SER A 634 9.77 19.89 -34.03
C SER A 634 10.33 21.28 -33.69
N GLU A 635 11.65 21.44 -33.78
CA GLU A 635 12.32 22.75 -33.67
C GLU A 635 11.67 23.84 -34.54
N ALA A 636 11.20 23.48 -35.75
CA ALA A 636 10.52 24.40 -36.65
C ALA A 636 9.12 24.83 -36.17
N GLY A 637 8.47 24.02 -35.33
CA GLY A 637 7.24 24.36 -34.63
C GLY A 637 7.49 25.32 -33.47
N GLU A 638 8.51 25.04 -32.65
CA GLU A 638 8.92 25.90 -31.54
C GLU A 638 9.36 27.31 -32.00
N GLU A 639 10.09 27.39 -33.13
CA GLU A 639 10.47 28.68 -33.73
C GLU A 639 9.28 29.49 -34.27
N ASN A 640 8.10 28.87 -34.42
CA ASN A 640 6.93 29.47 -35.04
C ASN A 640 5.77 29.78 -34.06
N GLY A 641 6.10 29.86 -32.76
CA GLY A 641 5.19 30.25 -31.68
C GLY A 641 4.82 29.09 -30.75
N THR A 642 4.20 29.41 -29.61
CA THR A 642 3.74 28.39 -28.65
C THR A 642 2.59 27.59 -29.24
N THR A 643 2.68 26.27 -29.24
CA THR A 643 1.58 25.38 -29.62
C THR A 643 0.49 25.42 -28.55
N GLU A 644 -0.75 25.65 -28.96
CA GLU A 644 -1.93 25.63 -28.08
C GLU A 644 -2.68 24.30 -28.17
N GLU A 645 -2.60 23.62 -29.32
CA GLU A 645 -3.43 22.44 -29.58
C GLU A 645 -2.74 21.50 -30.58
N VAL A 646 -2.89 20.19 -30.39
CA VAL A 646 -2.57 19.18 -31.40
C VAL A 646 -3.82 18.37 -31.67
N GLN A 647 -4.19 18.15 -32.92
CA GLN A 647 -5.30 17.30 -33.31
C GLN A 647 -4.83 16.12 -34.14
N VAL A 648 -5.39 14.95 -33.84
CA VAL A 648 -5.08 13.67 -34.47
C VAL A 648 -6.33 13.07 -35.08
N ARG A 649 -6.15 12.48 -36.24
CA ARG A 649 -7.18 11.72 -36.95
C ARG A 649 -6.62 10.37 -37.36
N VAL A 650 -7.36 9.32 -37.04
CA VAL A 650 -7.00 7.94 -37.35
C VAL A 650 -8.05 7.39 -38.31
N THR A 651 -7.59 7.02 -39.50
CA THR A 651 -8.43 6.41 -40.54
C THR A 651 -7.86 5.07 -40.95
N TYR A 652 -8.72 4.18 -41.42
CA TYR A 652 -8.27 2.89 -41.94
C TYR A 652 -8.91 2.62 -43.29
N LYS A 653 -8.24 1.83 -44.12
CA LYS A 653 -8.76 1.36 -45.39
C LYS A 653 -9.20 -0.07 -45.26
N TYR A 654 -10.42 -0.36 -45.71
CA TYR A 654 -11.00 -1.68 -45.60
C TYR A 654 -11.68 -2.10 -46.90
N ARG A 655 -11.87 -3.42 -47.05
CA ARG A 655 -12.72 -4.01 -48.08
C ARG A 655 -13.79 -4.90 -47.45
N PRO A 656 -15.04 -4.82 -47.91
CA PRO A 656 -16.06 -5.79 -47.54
C PRO A 656 -15.65 -7.22 -47.92
N LEU A 657 -15.90 -8.19 -47.02
CA LEU A 657 -15.56 -9.61 -47.23
C LEU A 657 -16.29 -10.24 -48.42
N ASP A 658 -17.45 -9.70 -48.81
CA ASP A 658 -18.23 -10.11 -49.98
C ASP A 658 -17.71 -9.57 -51.33
N GLY A 659 -16.65 -8.75 -51.29
CA GLY A 659 -15.96 -8.18 -52.45
C GLY A 659 -16.54 -6.82 -52.86
N GLY A 660 -15.91 -5.75 -52.39
CA GLY A 660 -16.25 -4.36 -52.70
C GLY A 660 -15.04 -3.46 -53.03
N PRO A 661 -15.27 -2.19 -53.42
CA PRO A 661 -14.20 -1.22 -53.59
C PRO A 661 -13.55 -0.87 -52.23
N LEU A 662 -12.25 -0.57 -52.26
CA LEU A 662 -11.51 -0.08 -51.10
C LEU A 662 -12.17 1.19 -50.56
N SER A 663 -12.65 1.13 -49.33
CA SER A 663 -13.33 2.23 -48.63
C SER A 663 -12.47 2.72 -47.47
N THR A 664 -12.86 3.83 -46.84
CA THR A 664 -12.10 4.43 -45.72
C THR A 664 -13.04 4.60 -44.54
N GLY A 665 -12.68 4.00 -43.41
CA GLY A 665 -13.31 4.20 -42.12
C GLY A 665 -12.51 5.18 -41.27
N VAL A 666 -13.13 5.66 -40.20
CA VAL A 666 -12.54 6.61 -39.26
C VAL A 666 -12.66 5.99 -37.87
N LEU A 667 -11.53 5.83 -37.18
CA LEU A 667 -11.48 5.38 -35.78
C LEU A 667 -11.47 6.58 -34.84
N VAL A 668 -10.72 7.61 -35.21
CA VAL A 668 -10.62 8.87 -34.48
C VAL A 668 -10.76 9.99 -35.50
N ASP A 669 -11.76 10.86 -35.35
CA ASP A 669 -11.95 12.00 -36.24
C ASP A 669 -11.52 13.30 -35.56
N TRP A 670 -10.36 13.82 -35.95
CA TRP A 670 -9.81 15.11 -35.49
C TRP A 670 -10.02 15.37 -33.99
N HIS A 671 -9.53 14.44 -33.18
CA HIS A 671 -9.51 14.50 -31.74
C HIS A 671 -8.32 15.30 -31.26
N GLN A 672 -8.49 16.15 -30.26
CA GLN A 672 -7.40 16.89 -29.64
C GLN A 672 -6.50 15.90 -28.86
N ALA A 673 -5.26 15.74 -29.31
CA ALA A 673 -4.25 14.98 -28.59
C ALA A 673 -3.85 15.69 -27.29
N PHE A 674 -3.50 14.88 -26.30
CA PHE A 674 -3.00 15.33 -25.01
C PHE A 674 -1.60 15.89 -25.17
N GLY A 675 -1.33 17.07 -24.60
CA GLY A 675 -0.03 17.74 -24.64
C GLY A 675 0.21 18.60 -25.90
N THR A 676 0.96 19.69 -25.74
CA THR A 676 1.20 20.69 -26.78
C THR A 676 2.65 20.74 -27.27
N ILE A 677 3.60 20.15 -26.54
CA ILE A 677 5.02 20.03 -26.93
C ILE A 677 5.32 18.58 -27.26
N ASN A 678 5.21 17.69 -26.28
CA ASN A 678 5.05 16.26 -26.52
C ASN A 678 3.56 15.99 -26.52
N TRP A 679 3.08 15.23 -27.49
CA TRP A 679 1.66 14.98 -27.66
C TRP A 679 1.37 13.50 -27.82
N THR A 680 0.20 13.07 -27.36
CA THR A 680 -0.26 11.68 -27.51
C THR A 680 -1.78 11.57 -27.68
N THR A 681 -2.23 10.51 -28.32
CA THR A 681 -3.63 10.10 -28.37
C THR A 681 -3.69 8.58 -28.43
N ASN A 682 -4.71 8.01 -27.81
CA ASN A 682 -4.94 6.58 -27.89
C ASN A 682 -6.05 6.27 -28.88
N PHE A 683 -6.01 5.07 -29.44
CA PHE A 683 -7.12 4.51 -30.18
C PHE A 683 -7.13 2.99 -30.06
N ASP A 684 -8.34 2.43 -30.02
CA ASP A 684 -8.53 0.99 -30.13
C ASP A 684 -8.60 0.58 -31.59
N LEU A 685 -7.86 -0.47 -31.94
CA LEU A 685 -7.98 -1.12 -33.24
C LEU A 685 -8.95 -2.29 -33.10
N PRO A 686 -10.20 -2.18 -33.57
CA PRO A 686 -11.21 -3.22 -33.36
C PRO A 686 -10.85 -4.51 -34.11
N ASN A 687 -11.52 -5.60 -33.73
CA ASN A 687 -11.46 -6.85 -34.47
C ASN A 687 -12.44 -6.80 -35.65
N PHE A 688 -11.96 -6.35 -36.80
CA PHE A 688 -12.80 -5.96 -37.94
C PHE A 688 -13.63 -7.10 -38.55
N GLU A 689 -13.16 -8.34 -38.48
CA GLU A 689 -13.93 -9.49 -38.96
C GLU A 689 -15.08 -9.83 -38.00
N ASP A 690 -14.83 -9.79 -36.70
CA ASP A 690 -15.83 -10.18 -35.68
C ASP A 690 -16.89 -9.08 -35.46
N GLU A 691 -16.52 -7.81 -35.63
CA GLU A 691 -17.40 -6.67 -35.32
C GLU A 691 -18.04 -6.01 -36.56
N GLU A 692 -17.34 -5.95 -37.69
CA GLU A 692 -17.76 -5.14 -38.85
C GLU A 692 -17.89 -5.90 -40.18
N ASP A 693 -17.57 -7.20 -40.24
CA ASP A 693 -17.55 -8.02 -41.47
C ASP A 693 -16.65 -7.42 -42.60
N VAL A 694 -15.50 -6.83 -42.24
CA VAL A 694 -14.57 -6.19 -43.19
C VAL A 694 -13.11 -6.63 -43.01
N ASP A 695 -12.34 -6.58 -44.10
CA ASP A 695 -10.90 -6.84 -44.12
C ASP A 695 -10.14 -5.49 -44.17
N ALA A 696 -9.48 -5.13 -43.06
CA ALA A 696 -8.75 -3.88 -42.92
C ALA A 696 -7.30 -4.02 -43.40
N GLU A 697 -6.90 -3.22 -44.40
CA GLU A 697 -5.58 -3.35 -45.04
C GLU A 697 -4.53 -2.43 -44.39
N THR A 698 -4.87 -1.16 -44.17
CA THR A 698 -3.91 -0.15 -43.71
C THR A 698 -4.58 0.88 -42.81
N LEU A 699 -3.85 1.33 -41.79
CA LEU A 699 -4.21 2.45 -40.93
C LEU A 699 -3.36 3.68 -41.28
N GLN A 700 -3.98 4.85 -41.33
CA GLN A 700 -3.34 6.14 -41.53
C GLN A 700 -3.63 7.05 -40.35
N ILE A 701 -2.56 7.55 -39.75
CA ILE A 701 -2.57 8.57 -38.70
C ILE A 701 -2.26 9.90 -39.36
N GLU A 702 -3.08 10.91 -39.08
CA GLU A 702 -2.96 12.29 -39.54
C GLU A 702 -2.88 13.21 -38.33
N VAL A 703 -1.93 14.13 -38.29
CA VAL A 703 -1.73 15.03 -37.13
C VAL A 703 -1.47 16.45 -37.58
N LYS A 704 -2.07 17.41 -36.88
CA LYS A 704 -1.84 18.85 -37.06
C LYS A 704 -1.72 19.54 -35.71
N SER A 705 -0.91 20.59 -35.60
CA SER A 705 -0.88 21.46 -34.43
C SER A 705 -1.36 22.87 -34.77
N LYS A 706 -1.87 23.58 -33.77
CA LYS A 706 -2.29 24.98 -33.82
C LYS A 706 -1.45 25.79 -32.84
N ASN A 707 -0.96 26.95 -33.27
CA ASN A 707 -0.22 27.86 -32.40
C ASN A 707 -1.11 29.00 -31.85
N GLU A 708 -0.56 29.79 -30.94
CA GLU A 708 -1.15 31.00 -30.33
C GLU A 708 -1.63 32.08 -31.33
N PHE A 709 -1.24 31.96 -32.60
CA PHE A 709 -1.68 32.85 -33.69
C PHE A 709 -2.83 32.26 -34.51
N GLU A 710 -3.47 31.20 -34.02
CA GLU A 710 -4.51 30.43 -34.69
C GLU A 710 -4.09 29.84 -36.06
N GLN A 711 -2.78 29.62 -36.26
CA GLN A 711 -2.26 29.02 -37.49
C GLN A 711 -2.11 27.52 -37.31
N TRP A 712 -2.49 26.75 -38.32
CA TRP A 712 -2.34 25.30 -38.34
C TRP A 712 -1.06 24.85 -39.05
N SER A 713 -0.46 23.78 -38.55
CA SER A 713 0.63 23.06 -39.21
C SER A 713 0.15 22.35 -40.48
N ASN A 714 1.10 21.94 -41.31
CA ASN A 714 0.86 20.93 -42.33
C ASN A 714 0.41 19.62 -41.69
N ASN A 715 -0.26 18.80 -42.50
CA ASN A 715 -0.74 17.50 -42.07
C ASN A 715 0.41 16.48 -42.10
N THR A 716 0.90 16.09 -40.93
CA THR A 716 1.89 15.02 -40.77
C THR A 716 1.18 13.68 -40.82
N LYS A 717 1.71 12.72 -41.59
CA LYS A 717 1.05 11.43 -41.82
C LYS A 717 1.98 10.25 -41.60
N ASN A 718 1.50 9.27 -40.85
CA ASN A 718 2.10 7.93 -40.78
C ASN A 718 1.10 6.89 -41.29
N THR A 719 1.60 5.79 -41.87
CA THR A 719 0.77 4.71 -42.40
C THR A 719 1.33 3.36 -41.98
N HIS A 720 0.47 2.53 -41.41
CA HIS A 720 0.78 1.22 -40.88
C HIS A 720 -0.09 0.17 -41.59
N ASN A 721 0.42 -1.05 -41.70
CA ASN A 721 -0.40 -2.19 -42.11
C ASN A 721 -1.16 -2.72 -40.89
N ILE A 722 -2.36 -3.22 -41.11
CA ILE A 722 -3.13 -3.92 -40.07
C ILE A 722 -2.93 -5.42 -40.27
N GLY A 723 -2.71 -6.15 -39.18
CA GLY A 723 -2.52 -7.59 -39.19
C GLY A 723 -3.29 -8.25 -38.06
N ARG A 724 -3.43 -9.56 -38.15
CA ARG A 724 -4.26 -10.34 -37.24
C ARG A 724 -3.45 -11.45 -36.59
N LEU A 725 -3.79 -11.74 -35.33
CA LEU A 725 -3.29 -12.91 -34.62
C LEU A 725 -4.46 -13.82 -34.28
N SER A 726 -4.37 -15.08 -34.68
CA SER A 726 -5.32 -16.12 -34.25
C SER A 726 -4.57 -17.40 -33.98
N LEU A 727 -5.03 -18.18 -33.00
CA LEU A 727 -4.46 -19.47 -32.66
C LEU A 727 -5.57 -20.47 -32.43
N GLU A 728 -5.55 -21.55 -33.19
CA GLU A 728 -6.48 -22.66 -33.09
C GLU A 728 -5.71 -23.96 -32.87
N VAL A 729 -6.23 -24.81 -31.98
CA VAL A 729 -5.74 -26.19 -31.79
C VAL A 729 -6.69 -27.13 -32.52
N SER A 730 -6.16 -27.88 -33.48
CA SER A 730 -6.94 -28.85 -34.28
C SER A 730 -6.91 -30.26 -33.69
N SER A 731 -5.81 -30.66 -33.06
CA SER A 731 -5.63 -32.00 -32.47
C SER A 731 -4.53 -31.96 -31.40
N PRO A 732 -4.63 -32.75 -30.31
CA PRO A 732 -5.77 -33.56 -29.88
C PRO A 732 -6.92 -32.70 -29.33
N SER A 733 -8.13 -33.26 -29.36
CA SER A 733 -9.33 -32.66 -28.76
C SER A 733 -9.38 -32.89 -27.26
N SER A 734 -10.21 -32.12 -26.53
CA SER A 734 -10.33 -32.19 -25.06
C SER A 734 -10.93 -33.50 -24.52
N GLN A 735 -11.15 -34.50 -25.37
CA GLN A 735 -11.70 -35.83 -25.02
C GLN A 735 -10.76 -36.97 -25.43
N ASP A 736 -9.60 -36.65 -26.01
CA ASP A 736 -8.68 -37.66 -26.49
C ASP A 736 -7.80 -38.18 -25.34
N ILE A 737 -7.71 -39.50 -25.26
CA ILE A 737 -6.75 -40.22 -24.42
C ILE A 737 -5.48 -40.40 -25.24
N VAL A 738 -4.35 -39.91 -24.73
CA VAL A 738 -3.06 -39.91 -25.45
C VAL A 738 -2.03 -40.77 -24.74
N SER A 739 -1.12 -41.36 -25.53
CA SER A 739 -0.09 -42.27 -25.03
C SER A 739 1.10 -42.33 -25.98
N GLY A 740 2.32 -42.22 -25.45
CA GLY A 740 3.56 -42.27 -26.21
C GLY A 740 3.87 -40.97 -26.97
N ASN A 741 4.46 -41.11 -28.15
CA ASN A 741 4.82 -39.97 -29.00
C ASN A 741 3.60 -39.47 -29.79
N ILE A 742 3.14 -38.26 -29.47
CA ILE A 742 2.02 -37.59 -30.14
C ILE A 742 2.44 -36.25 -30.76
N GLU A 743 1.56 -35.67 -31.56
CA GLU A 743 1.74 -34.34 -32.15
C GLU A 743 0.52 -33.50 -31.84
N ILE A 744 0.74 -32.35 -31.19
CA ILE A 744 -0.27 -31.33 -31.00
C ILE A 744 -0.15 -30.36 -32.17
N ASN A 745 -1.22 -30.17 -32.93
CA ASN A 745 -1.21 -29.34 -34.12
C ASN A 745 -2.44 -28.45 -34.22
N GLY A 746 -2.32 -27.46 -35.09
CA GLY A 746 -3.36 -26.47 -35.29
C GLY A 746 -3.01 -25.46 -36.37
N ILE A 747 -3.79 -24.39 -36.39
CA ILE A 747 -3.64 -23.29 -37.34
C ILE A 747 -3.39 -22.02 -36.54
N MET A 748 -2.48 -21.17 -37.02
CA MET A 748 -2.28 -19.84 -36.47
C MET A 748 -2.22 -18.81 -37.58
N GLU A 749 -2.77 -17.63 -37.34
CA GLU A 749 -2.54 -16.44 -38.15
C GLU A 749 -1.55 -15.55 -37.42
N THR A 750 -0.51 -15.10 -38.11
CA THR A 750 0.56 -14.28 -37.51
C THR A 750 1.16 -13.29 -38.49
N VAL A 751 1.78 -12.24 -37.94
CA VAL A 751 2.53 -11.23 -38.68
C VAL A 751 4.04 -11.45 -38.52
N ASN A 752 4.75 -11.53 -39.64
CA ASN A 752 6.23 -11.63 -39.71
C ASN A 752 6.86 -12.82 -38.98
N GLY A 753 6.12 -13.90 -38.82
CA GLY A 753 6.55 -15.15 -38.19
C GLY A 753 5.96 -15.36 -36.81
N ALA A 754 6.30 -16.47 -36.16
CA ALA A 754 5.81 -16.81 -34.83
C ALA A 754 6.78 -17.76 -34.09
N GLN A 755 7.09 -17.43 -32.83
CA GLN A 755 7.70 -18.36 -31.88
C GLN A 755 6.59 -19.04 -31.08
N LEU A 756 6.35 -20.32 -31.35
CA LEU A 756 5.36 -21.10 -30.60
C LEU A 756 5.88 -21.42 -29.20
N GLN A 757 5.00 -21.38 -28.20
CA GLN A 757 5.29 -21.66 -26.79
C GLN A 757 4.20 -22.56 -26.20
N TRP A 758 4.59 -23.47 -25.31
CA TRP A 758 3.64 -24.35 -24.62
C TRP A 758 4.06 -24.65 -23.17
N ARG A 759 3.11 -25.08 -22.34
CA ARG A 759 3.35 -25.57 -20.97
C ARG A 759 2.29 -26.59 -20.53
N LEU A 760 2.60 -27.32 -19.45
CA LEU A 760 1.66 -28.21 -18.76
C LEU A 760 1.33 -27.62 -17.38
N GLY A 761 0.05 -27.57 -17.02
CA GLY A 761 -0.39 -27.03 -15.73
C GLY A 761 0.11 -25.60 -15.50
N THR A 762 0.91 -25.42 -14.45
CA THR A 762 1.52 -24.16 -14.03
C THR A 762 3.03 -24.09 -14.32
N ASP A 763 3.58 -25.04 -15.08
CA ASP A 763 5.00 -25.06 -15.45
C ASP A 763 5.42 -23.82 -16.26
N ASP A 764 6.73 -23.58 -16.27
CA ASP A 764 7.36 -22.57 -17.13
C ASP A 764 7.07 -22.81 -18.63
N TRP A 765 6.93 -21.72 -19.37
CA TRP A 765 6.74 -21.75 -20.82
C TRP A 765 7.96 -22.28 -21.56
N LYS A 766 7.74 -23.30 -22.40
CA LYS A 766 8.76 -23.92 -23.25
C LYS A 766 8.62 -23.42 -24.68
N ASN A 767 9.71 -22.94 -25.26
CA ASN A 767 9.76 -22.59 -26.68
C ASN A 767 9.73 -23.86 -27.54
N ALA A 768 8.82 -23.90 -28.51
CA ALA A 768 8.74 -24.92 -29.55
C ALA A 768 9.31 -24.38 -30.88
N THR A 769 8.69 -24.75 -32.00
CA THR A 769 9.15 -24.37 -33.34
C THR A 769 8.95 -22.88 -33.61
N TYR A 770 9.97 -22.27 -34.20
CA TYR A 770 9.87 -20.93 -34.80
C TYR A 770 9.45 -21.04 -36.27
N TYR A 771 8.41 -20.30 -36.65
CA TYR A 771 7.89 -20.25 -38.01
C TYR A 771 8.24 -18.90 -38.62
N SER A 772 9.13 -18.87 -39.62
CA SER A 772 9.44 -17.62 -40.32
C SER A 772 8.39 -17.31 -41.39
N SER A 773 7.77 -16.14 -41.33
CA SER A 773 6.92 -15.61 -42.41
C SER A 773 7.17 -14.12 -42.61
N VAL A 774 6.61 -13.55 -43.68
CA VAL A 774 6.67 -12.10 -43.96
C VAL A 774 5.25 -11.64 -44.26
N GLY A 775 4.84 -10.55 -43.61
CA GLY A 775 3.47 -10.04 -43.61
C GLY A 775 2.52 -10.89 -42.78
N ASN A 776 1.22 -10.59 -42.87
CA ASN A 776 0.15 -11.41 -42.30
C ASN A 776 0.03 -12.74 -43.07
N ARG A 777 0.13 -13.87 -42.37
CA ARG A 777 -0.06 -15.22 -42.94
C ARG A 777 -0.67 -16.20 -41.94
N GLN A 778 -1.54 -17.05 -42.48
CA GLN A 778 -1.96 -18.29 -41.86
C GLN A 778 -0.87 -19.38 -42.01
N ILE A 779 -0.59 -20.09 -40.93
CA ILE A 779 0.45 -21.11 -40.80
C ILE A 779 -0.13 -22.33 -40.06
N GLU A 780 0.05 -23.52 -40.63
CA GLU A 780 -0.17 -24.77 -39.90
C GLU A 780 1.02 -25.05 -38.98
N TRP A 781 0.75 -25.32 -37.71
CA TRP A 781 1.78 -25.57 -36.70
C TRP A 781 1.63 -26.94 -36.06
N ALA A 782 2.75 -27.47 -35.57
CA ALA A 782 2.83 -28.73 -34.85
C ALA A 782 3.89 -28.68 -33.74
N ILE A 783 3.60 -29.35 -32.61
CA ILE A 783 4.50 -29.60 -31.49
C ILE A 783 4.58 -31.12 -31.28
N PRO A 784 5.74 -31.76 -31.51
CA PRO A 784 5.94 -33.14 -31.11
C PRO A 784 6.06 -33.21 -29.57
N TRP A 785 5.34 -34.13 -28.94
CA TRP A 785 5.35 -34.33 -27.50
C TRP A 785 5.38 -35.84 -27.17
N ASP A 786 6.29 -36.24 -26.28
CA ASP A 786 6.35 -37.59 -25.72
C ASP A 786 5.68 -37.59 -24.34
N THR A 787 4.52 -38.24 -24.22
CA THR A 787 3.73 -38.23 -22.98
C THR A 787 4.31 -39.14 -21.90
N GLN A 788 5.32 -39.97 -22.24
CA GLN A 788 5.95 -40.89 -21.28
C GLN A 788 6.79 -40.16 -20.22
N ASP A 789 7.10 -38.88 -20.43
CA ASP A 789 7.81 -38.03 -19.48
C ASP A 789 6.86 -37.39 -18.43
N ASN A 790 5.57 -37.70 -18.47
CA ASN A 790 4.53 -37.10 -17.63
C ASN A 790 3.70 -38.17 -16.90
N ASP A 791 3.21 -37.83 -15.70
CA ASP A 791 2.33 -38.71 -14.92
C ASP A 791 0.97 -38.91 -15.60
N ASP A 792 0.43 -40.12 -15.48
CA ASP A 792 -0.90 -40.49 -16.00
C ASP A 792 -2.01 -39.68 -15.33
N GLY A 793 -3.11 -39.47 -16.08
CA GLY A 793 -4.27 -38.69 -15.66
C GLY A 793 -4.47 -37.40 -16.45
N ASP A 794 -5.38 -36.55 -15.98
CA ASP A 794 -5.74 -35.32 -16.66
C ASP A 794 -4.62 -34.28 -16.57
N GLN A 795 -4.09 -33.87 -17.71
CA GLN A 795 -3.08 -32.83 -17.84
C GLN A 795 -3.64 -31.62 -18.60
N ARG A 796 -3.36 -30.41 -18.10
CA ARG A 796 -3.76 -29.17 -18.75
C ARG A 796 -2.66 -28.70 -19.68
N PHE A 797 -2.85 -28.85 -20.98
CA PHE A 797 -1.95 -28.33 -21.99
C PHE A 797 -2.33 -26.90 -22.37
N SER A 798 -1.35 -25.99 -22.39
CA SER A 798 -1.56 -24.59 -22.78
C SER A 798 -0.58 -24.21 -23.89
N VAL A 799 -1.05 -23.53 -24.93
CA VAL A 799 -0.25 -23.08 -26.08
C VAL A 799 -0.54 -21.63 -26.43
N ARG A 800 0.51 -20.90 -26.80
CA ARG A 800 0.45 -19.55 -27.37
C ARG A 800 1.60 -19.36 -28.35
N PHE A 801 1.62 -18.26 -29.10
CA PHE A 801 2.81 -17.86 -29.85
C PHE A 801 3.17 -16.39 -29.63
N VAL A 802 4.43 -16.04 -29.89
CA VAL A 802 4.90 -14.66 -29.99
C VAL A 802 5.12 -14.34 -31.47
N SER A 803 4.40 -13.38 -32.02
CA SER A 803 4.52 -12.96 -33.42
C SER A 803 5.90 -12.38 -33.73
N GLY A 804 6.24 -12.25 -35.02
CA GLY A 804 7.50 -11.64 -35.47
C GLY A 804 7.61 -10.14 -35.17
N VAL A 805 6.52 -9.52 -34.71
CA VAL A 805 6.48 -8.14 -34.23
C VAL A 805 6.44 -8.04 -32.69
N GLY A 806 6.56 -9.17 -31.98
CA GLY A 806 6.67 -9.22 -30.51
C GLY A 806 5.36 -9.38 -29.74
N VAL A 807 4.20 -9.28 -30.41
CA VAL A 807 2.88 -9.43 -29.77
C VAL A 807 2.55 -10.90 -29.53
N LYS A 808 2.06 -11.25 -28.33
CA LYS A 808 1.65 -12.60 -27.94
C LYS A 808 0.20 -12.88 -28.37
N SER A 809 -0.08 -14.10 -28.84
CA SER A 809 -1.44 -14.56 -29.04
C SER A 809 -2.16 -14.84 -27.72
N GLU A 810 -3.48 -14.96 -27.79
CA GLU A 810 -4.24 -15.60 -26.71
C GLU A 810 -3.71 -17.01 -26.39
N GLU A 811 -3.90 -17.41 -25.13
CA GLU A 811 -3.54 -18.74 -24.64
C GLU A 811 -4.70 -19.71 -24.87
N ILE A 812 -4.49 -20.72 -25.71
CA ILE A 812 -5.44 -21.82 -25.86
C ILE A 812 -5.11 -22.91 -24.85
N ARG A 813 -6.13 -23.33 -24.10
CA ARG A 813 -6.04 -24.35 -23.05
C ARG A 813 -6.84 -25.58 -23.45
N THR A 814 -6.23 -26.75 -23.33
CA THR A 814 -6.89 -28.03 -23.61
C THR A 814 -6.51 -29.04 -22.53
N THR A 815 -7.51 -29.69 -21.93
CA THR A 815 -7.28 -30.81 -21.01
C THR A 815 -7.13 -32.09 -21.84
N ILE A 816 -6.08 -32.86 -21.56
CA ILE A 816 -5.76 -34.10 -22.26
C ILE A 816 -5.55 -35.18 -21.20
N GLU A 817 -6.15 -36.35 -21.37
CA GLU A 817 -5.95 -37.50 -20.48
C GLU A 817 -4.74 -38.31 -20.96
N ILE A 818 -3.69 -38.42 -20.12
CA ILE A 818 -2.52 -39.24 -20.40
C ILE A 818 -2.72 -40.65 -19.83
N ASP A 819 -2.56 -41.67 -20.67
CA ASP A 819 -2.62 -43.10 -20.30
C ASP A 819 -1.41 -43.84 -20.89
N ASN A 820 -0.26 -43.75 -20.23
CA ASN A 820 1.00 -44.28 -20.76
C ASN A 820 1.05 -45.83 -20.74
N ILE A 821 1.54 -46.42 -21.83
CA ILE A 821 1.82 -47.87 -21.93
C ILE A 821 3.35 -48.07 -22.06
N PRO A 822 4.00 -48.93 -21.25
CA PRO A 822 3.43 -49.90 -20.32
C PRO A 822 3.07 -49.31 -18.94
N PRO A 823 2.13 -49.95 -18.22
CA PRO A 823 1.70 -49.53 -16.87
C PRO A 823 2.87 -49.42 -15.89
N ALA A 824 2.78 -48.52 -14.90
CA ALA A 824 3.87 -48.20 -13.96
C ALA A 824 3.43 -48.20 -12.48
N PRO A 825 4.28 -48.63 -11.53
CA PRO A 825 3.99 -48.53 -10.11
C PRO A 825 4.25 -47.11 -9.60
N ASN A 826 3.39 -46.59 -8.72
CA ASN A 826 3.55 -45.28 -8.09
C ASN A 826 3.27 -45.40 -6.58
N LEU A 827 4.26 -45.15 -5.73
CA LEU A 827 4.19 -45.40 -4.28
C LEU A 827 4.01 -44.10 -3.49
N MET A 828 3.01 -44.08 -2.62
CA MET A 828 2.70 -42.94 -1.75
C MET A 828 2.66 -43.36 -0.28
N PHE A 829 3.21 -42.54 0.61
CA PHE A 829 3.09 -42.73 2.06
C PHE A 829 1.67 -42.38 2.53
N ARG A 830 1.04 -43.29 3.27
CA ARG A 830 -0.30 -43.10 3.86
C ARG A 830 -0.24 -42.50 5.26
N THR A 831 0.86 -42.73 5.97
CA THR A 831 1.13 -42.21 7.31
C THR A 831 2.62 -41.88 7.44
N GLY A 832 2.98 -40.93 8.31
CA GLY A 832 4.38 -40.68 8.67
C GLY A 832 5.07 -41.89 9.31
N LEU A 833 6.40 -41.87 9.36
CA LEU A 833 7.22 -42.87 10.05
C LEU A 833 7.13 -42.67 11.57
N SER A 834 6.58 -43.64 12.30
CA SER A 834 6.53 -43.59 13.77
C SER A 834 7.52 -44.58 14.39
N ILE A 835 8.33 -44.13 15.36
CA ILE A 835 9.25 -44.99 16.12
C ILE A 835 8.78 -45.08 17.58
N GLN A 836 8.57 -46.30 18.07
CA GLN A 836 7.93 -46.56 19.36
C GLN A 836 8.43 -47.84 20.03
N GLU A 837 8.35 -47.94 21.36
CA GLU A 837 8.49 -49.21 22.08
C GLU A 837 7.10 -49.66 22.56
N TYR A 838 6.57 -50.77 22.02
CA TYR A 838 5.26 -51.32 22.39
C TYR A 838 4.09 -50.30 22.39
N GLY A 839 4.16 -49.26 21.55
CA GLY A 839 3.14 -48.21 21.44
C GLY A 839 3.42 -46.94 22.25
N ILE A 840 4.59 -46.83 22.89
CA ILE A 840 5.04 -45.64 23.61
C ILE A 840 6.08 -44.91 22.75
N SER A 841 5.96 -43.59 22.61
CA SER A 841 6.87 -42.77 21.79
C SER A 841 8.31 -42.87 22.26
N VAL A 842 9.27 -42.84 21.33
CA VAL A 842 10.72 -42.90 21.59
C VAL A 842 11.19 -41.92 22.66
N THR A 843 10.59 -40.73 22.74
CA THR A 843 10.94 -39.68 23.71
C THR A 843 10.74 -40.09 25.16
N GLU A 844 9.90 -41.11 25.42
CA GLU A 844 9.56 -41.59 26.76
C GLU A 844 10.16 -42.99 27.06
N THR A 845 10.93 -43.56 26.13
CA THR A 845 11.50 -44.92 26.28
C THR A 845 12.78 -44.94 27.11
N TYR A 846 12.98 -46.03 27.85
CA TYR A 846 14.19 -46.21 28.67
C TYR A 846 15.41 -46.56 27.80
N VAL A 847 16.60 -46.12 28.23
CA VAL A 847 17.87 -46.47 27.55
C VAL A 847 18.08 -47.99 27.55
N ASN A 848 18.51 -48.56 26.41
CA ASN A 848 18.69 -49.99 26.13
C ASN A 848 17.39 -50.80 25.95
N THR A 849 16.37 -50.19 25.35
CA THR A 849 15.11 -50.84 24.95
C THR A 849 15.10 -51.21 23.47
N PHE A 850 14.13 -52.02 23.05
CA PHE A 850 13.93 -52.37 21.63
C PHE A 850 12.89 -51.45 21.01
N LEU A 851 13.26 -50.75 19.94
CA LEU A 851 12.38 -49.82 19.23
C LEU A 851 11.77 -50.49 17.98
N GLU A 852 10.54 -50.12 17.67
CA GLU A 852 9.75 -50.54 16.51
C GLU A 852 9.48 -49.33 15.62
N ALA A 853 9.81 -49.41 14.33
CA ALA A 853 9.47 -48.40 13.34
C ALA A 853 8.27 -48.86 12.49
N LYS A 854 7.22 -48.03 12.37
CA LYS A 854 6.01 -48.31 11.59
C LYS A 854 5.78 -47.26 10.52
N VAL A 855 5.40 -47.71 9.33
CA VAL A 855 5.03 -46.86 8.19
C VAL A 855 3.99 -47.59 7.33
N GLN A 856 3.06 -46.85 6.72
CA GLN A 856 2.12 -47.38 5.72
C GLN A 856 2.43 -46.78 4.35
N ILE A 857 2.62 -47.64 3.34
CA ILE A 857 2.89 -47.26 1.94
C ILE A 857 1.82 -47.89 1.07
N ARG A 858 1.27 -47.13 0.11
CA ARG A 858 0.27 -47.60 -0.84
C ARG A 858 0.78 -47.41 -2.27
N ASN A 859 0.69 -48.45 -3.09
CA ASN A 859 0.81 -48.31 -4.54
C ASN A 859 -0.51 -47.77 -5.11
N ILE A 860 -0.44 -46.62 -5.76
CA ILE A 860 -1.54 -45.96 -6.47
C ILE A 860 -1.37 -46.04 -7.99
N GLY A 861 -0.23 -46.57 -8.47
CA GLY A 861 -0.03 -46.87 -9.89
C GLY A 861 -0.83 -48.07 -10.36
N ASP A 862 -0.88 -48.25 -11.68
CA ASP A 862 -1.66 -49.28 -12.37
C ASP A 862 -0.85 -50.55 -12.70
N LEU A 863 0.46 -50.57 -12.39
CA LEU A 863 1.29 -51.78 -12.27
C LEU A 863 1.59 -52.10 -10.80
N SER A 864 1.57 -53.39 -10.45
CA SER A 864 2.04 -53.88 -9.16
C SER A 864 3.52 -53.52 -8.93
N ALA A 865 3.83 -52.94 -7.77
CA ALA A 865 5.21 -52.82 -7.31
C ALA A 865 5.72 -54.20 -6.85
N GLU A 866 6.80 -54.68 -7.48
CA GLU A 866 7.51 -55.92 -7.10
C GLU A 866 8.85 -55.56 -6.43
N ASP A 867 9.30 -56.37 -5.47
CA ASP A 867 10.57 -56.22 -4.75
C ASP A 867 10.79 -54.86 -4.04
N LEU A 868 9.81 -54.44 -3.22
CA LEU A 868 9.93 -53.21 -2.42
C LEU A 868 10.96 -53.39 -1.30
N SER A 869 12.15 -52.80 -1.48
CA SER A 869 13.22 -52.79 -0.48
C SER A 869 13.14 -51.56 0.43
N ILE A 870 12.99 -51.78 1.72
CA ILE A 870 13.04 -50.75 2.77
C ILE A 870 14.38 -50.86 3.48
N TYR A 871 15.13 -49.75 3.49
CA TYR A 871 16.43 -49.65 4.14
C TYR A 871 16.34 -48.89 5.46
N LEU A 872 16.94 -49.44 6.50
CA LEU A 872 17.25 -48.67 7.71
C LEU A 872 18.72 -48.23 7.65
N LEU A 873 18.96 -46.92 7.63
CA LEU A 873 20.29 -46.33 7.62
C LEU A 873 20.57 -45.68 8.99
N GLU A 874 21.78 -45.87 9.52
CA GLU A 874 22.31 -45.14 10.69
C GLU A 874 23.59 -44.44 10.25
N ASP A 875 23.65 -43.11 10.42
CA ASP A 875 24.75 -42.25 9.97
C ASP A 875 25.11 -42.42 8.48
N GLY A 876 24.09 -42.61 7.63
CA GLY A 876 24.27 -42.83 6.19
C GLY A 876 24.77 -44.23 5.80
N TYR A 877 24.98 -45.12 6.77
CA TYR A 877 25.37 -46.51 6.53
C TYR A 877 24.19 -47.45 6.74
N ARG A 878 24.03 -48.41 5.82
CA ARG A 878 22.95 -49.40 5.87
C ARG A 878 23.10 -50.33 7.06
N LYS A 879 22.13 -50.29 7.99
CA LYS A 879 22.07 -51.15 9.17
C LYS A 879 21.15 -52.33 9.00
N ASP A 880 20.03 -52.15 8.31
CA ASP A 880 19.09 -53.23 8.04
C ASP A 880 18.40 -53.05 6.68
N GLU A 881 17.84 -54.15 6.17
CA GLU A 881 17.13 -54.22 4.89
C GLU A 881 15.96 -55.19 5.02
N ILE A 882 14.76 -54.69 4.75
CA ILE A 882 13.56 -55.50 4.64
C ILE A 882 13.11 -55.43 3.18
N ILE A 883 13.17 -56.57 2.50
CA ILE A 883 12.60 -56.71 1.16
C ILE A 883 11.20 -57.27 1.33
N ILE A 884 10.19 -56.45 1.04
CA ILE A 884 8.80 -56.86 0.99
C ILE A 884 8.57 -57.48 -0.37
N GLN A 885 8.58 -58.81 -0.42
CA GLN A 885 8.16 -59.55 -1.59
C GLN A 885 6.62 -59.56 -1.62
N THR A 886 6.05 -58.84 -2.58
CA THR A 886 4.61 -58.79 -2.84
C THR A 886 4.15 -59.92 -3.75
#